data_AF-A0A7S1WP70-F1
#
_entry.id   AF-A0A7S1WP70-F1
#
_cell.length_a   1.000
_cell.length_b   1.000
_cell.length_c   1.000
_cell.angle_alpha   90.00
_cell.angle_beta   90.00
_cell.angle_gamma   90.00
#
_symmetry.space_group_name_H-M   'P 1'
#
loop_
_entity.id
_entity.type
_entity.pdbx_description
1 polymer ?
#
loop_
_entity_poly.entity_id
_entity_poly.type
_entity_poly.pdbx_seq_one_letter_code
_entity_poly.pdbx_strand_id
1 'polypeptide(L)'
;GPPSQRGTGPLPLKETKAALQSSEAAGESVQKSLAEARNFIASKSLEVRRFNEELSKPTLEEFQKLTERINSAYSKLSSFRRDTEGRKRGALMQEAGERVAAAEAEVKRTAEAAAPLATEDMDALTPEEATEVCEKLALLEKSAQAKTDEAKAFLSERTKDVKGFSSFEDQLKQLHSRLTAVQQELTRSRKAASEREQKFVSKKLLAEAGDMLGEAEAEIEKAAETAAPLVEEGGQGFLVANNVLLLAEAFREQLRKKGATKDSLFKLLSGGKATAKQAAYVAGLEKLPEVFAREDLAFSQEQREAIFKHMDAAKAGEISLSIFEEIFQEKYTCSHSISVTDGFEIGTSKTVCKLELDELVEALEPPKTNDAIGVTRLHCRLLESGKEGWVSMKGNQGTIYLEPFSPYTSFTKSLERVLEATAKKTAKASTFIKQKGAELASCSQGPLAEARGELSKLRPKISSAQKKVEDMKKRVADAKKEYSKKEEAERRVQQEVRDRKTAATILSAVNERVDAMEATAKRLEEAVQSLTSAEGAALEAFATPLTVTQDSEKLAAALAADVAAVKACLTSHQGTVARASRGPLHEAKTAVAKVMVKVDSTEKKSVQLQASVKAACTKISSAASAKVAAAWREEVQRRTISLEDLFLELAKPSTETISEDAFCRRVQDLPGLGLSAEQSQLFSQRVEAGGISRRSFMRLVQQYYACVKQIAITAEFEISKSKTKRMLEVDEVIEVLEGPRSDEKLGVTRVGGKALSDSVSGWISVKGNQGTPFLKETSKPFLCCTAELPLEADFRTGTAPSVRQLRPEEVLEVLEGPRKDKVGDALRVRARCCKDGVSGWLTAKDREGVVHAEAGSKYYSCTVAIAMTDVQNIKECKVIRKVEVGEVMKVLEGPVTEDTGVCRVRGRSMKDGLTGWVTIKGNAGTVYAEESSKIYTVMSETPLQKKFSSEGSEVVRMLAQEEAVEILEGPKEERFEAVVRAKGKALSDGAVGWVSVREKTVRPWFPNYKVSTATVVTDSLLVKGAQTVRKVEVGELVEVLEGPMLEKDLDVLRIKGRVEKDGAVGWITIKGNQGTVFLSAKQR
;
A
#
# COMPACT_ATOMS: atom_id res chain seq x y z
N GLY A 1 -3.57 133.63 64.82
CA GLY A 1 -5.05 133.61 64.79
C GLY A 1 -5.49 132.61 63.74
N PRO A 2 -6.57 131.83 63.98
CA PRO A 2 -6.78 130.51 63.38
C PRO A 2 -7.58 130.55 62.06
N PRO A 3 -7.64 129.43 61.33
CA PRO A 3 -8.87 129.01 60.68
C PRO A 3 -9.25 127.60 61.14
N SER A 4 -9.86 127.50 62.33
CA SER A 4 -10.63 126.32 62.73
C SER A 4 -11.88 126.66 63.56
N GLN A 5 -12.41 127.87 63.36
CA GLN A 5 -13.71 128.26 63.89
C GLN A 5 -14.52 128.96 62.78
N ARG A 6 -15.13 128.16 61.90
CA ARG A 6 -16.41 128.39 61.16
C ARG A 6 -16.50 127.43 59.97
N GLY A 7 -17.32 126.39 60.10
CA GLY A 7 -17.64 125.41 59.06
C GLY A 7 -18.15 124.11 59.67
N THR A 8 -19.47 123.93 59.77
CA THR A 8 -20.17 122.81 60.43
C THR A 8 -20.48 121.66 59.46
N GLY A 9 -19.51 121.24 58.64
CA GLY A 9 -19.62 120.08 57.76
C GLY A 9 -18.52 119.05 58.05
N PRO A 10 -18.81 117.74 58.05
CA PRO A 10 -17.76 116.72 58.14
C PRO A 10 -16.86 116.81 56.91
N LEU A 11 -15.55 116.95 57.13
CA LEU A 11 -14.56 116.98 56.05
C LEU A 11 -14.48 115.59 55.35
N PRO A 12 -14.13 115.53 54.06
CA PRO A 12 -13.80 114.28 53.38
C PRO A 12 -12.77 113.48 54.19
N LEU A 13 -12.92 112.16 54.27
CA LEU A 13 -12.08 111.31 55.13
C LEU A 13 -10.57 111.55 54.94
N LYS A 14 -10.14 111.79 53.70
CA LYS A 14 -8.75 112.10 53.33
C LYS A 14 -8.26 113.43 53.94
N GLU A 15 -9.10 114.46 53.92
CA GLU A 15 -8.79 115.78 54.48
C GLU A 15 -8.86 115.76 56.01
N THR A 16 -9.81 115.00 56.58
CA THR A 16 -9.94 114.79 58.03
C THR A 16 -8.69 114.12 58.61
N LYS A 17 -8.16 113.09 57.95
CA LYS A 17 -6.92 112.40 58.40
C LYS A 17 -5.71 113.34 58.38
N ALA A 18 -5.57 114.18 57.34
CA ALA A 18 -4.48 115.15 57.25
C ALA A 18 -4.56 116.21 58.36
N ALA A 19 -5.75 116.75 58.62
CA ALA A 19 -5.97 117.79 59.64
C ALA A 19 -5.73 117.27 61.08
N LEU A 20 -6.06 116.01 61.35
CA LEU A 20 -5.80 115.36 62.64
C LEU A 20 -4.30 115.26 62.94
N GLN A 21 -3.51 114.86 61.95
CA GLN A 21 -2.06 114.71 62.09
C GLN A 21 -1.38 116.06 62.42
N SER A 22 -1.79 117.14 61.76
CA SER A 22 -1.31 118.49 62.07
C SER A 22 -1.72 118.97 63.47
N SER A 23 -2.92 118.58 63.91
CA SER A 23 -3.44 118.96 65.24
C SER A 23 -2.68 118.27 66.37
N GLU A 24 -2.40 116.96 66.26
CA GLU A 24 -1.61 116.22 67.26
C GLU A 24 -0.21 116.84 67.44
N ALA A 25 0.48 117.14 66.33
CA ALA A 25 1.81 117.76 66.34
C ALA A 25 1.83 119.15 67.01
N ALA A 26 0.82 119.99 66.73
CA ALA A 26 0.69 121.30 67.38
C ALA A 26 0.46 121.19 68.90
N GLY A 27 -0.31 120.20 69.34
CA GLY A 27 -0.58 119.96 70.76
C GLY A 27 0.68 119.57 71.55
N GLU A 28 1.55 118.74 70.99
CA GLU A 28 2.83 118.37 71.63
C GLU A 28 3.76 119.56 71.84
N SER A 29 3.87 120.43 70.84
CA SER A 29 4.70 121.64 70.91
C SER A 29 4.28 122.56 72.07
N VAL A 30 2.97 122.81 72.21
CA VAL A 30 2.43 123.67 73.28
C VAL A 30 2.64 123.06 74.67
N GLN A 31 2.54 121.74 74.83
CA GLN A 31 2.77 121.07 76.13
C GLN A 31 4.18 121.35 76.66
N LYS A 32 5.16 121.24 75.75
CA LYS A 32 6.57 121.41 76.08
C LYS A 32 6.85 122.82 76.60
N SER A 33 6.38 123.84 75.88
CA SER A 33 6.58 125.24 76.27
C SER A 33 5.90 125.60 77.60
N LEU A 34 4.71 125.05 77.88
CA LEU A 34 4.01 125.30 79.15
C LEU A 34 4.70 124.65 80.36
N ALA A 35 5.32 123.48 80.17
CA ALA A 35 6.08 122.79 81.23
C ALA A 35 7.29 123.62 81.66
N GLU A 36 8.05 124.11 80.68
CA GLU A 36 9.24 124.94 80.88
C GLU A 36 8.89 126.23 81.64
N ALA A 37 7.84 126.93 81.21
CA ALA A 37 7.37 128.15 81.86
C ALA A 37 6.95 127.90 83.32
N ARG A 38 6.24 126.80 83.61
CA ARG A 38 5.79 126.48 84.98
C ARG A 38 6.96 126.24 85.92
N ASN A 39 7.91 125.43 85.46
CA ASN A 39 9.10 125.07 86.24
C ASN A 39 9.96 126.30 86.55
N PHE A 40 10.11 127.20 85.58
CA PHE A 40 10.84 128.45 85.76
C PHE A 40 10.21 129.33 86.86
N ILE A 41 8.88 129.56 86.79
CA ILE A 41 8.18 130.43 87.74
C ILE A 41 8.18 129.84 89.16
N ALA A 42 7.97 128.53 89.31
CA ALA A 42 8.02 127.88 90.61
C ALA A 42 9.41 128.03 91.28
N SER A 43 10.49 127.85 90.52
CA SER A 43 11.86 128.03 91.00
C SER A 43 12.11 129.47 91.46
N LYS A 44 11.74 130.47 90.65
CA LYS A 44 11.94 131.89 91.00
C LYS A 44 11.07 132.36 92.15
N SER A 45 9.88 131.78 92.33
CA SER A 45 9.00 132.10 93.47
C SER A 45 9.60 131.67 94.81
N LEU A 46 10.42 130.61 94.86
CA LEU A 46 11.12 130.21 96.09
C LEU A 46 12.28 131.15 96.45
N GLU A 47 13.00 131.66 95.44
CA GLU A 47 14.09 132.63 95.63
C GLU A 47 13.56 133.96 96.20
N VAL A 48 12.50 134.49 95.58
CA VAL A 48 11.91 135.79 95.94
C VAL A 48 11.42 135.84 97.40
N ARG A 49 10.96 134.72 97.97
CA ARG A 49 10.48 134.64 99.37
C ARG A 49 11.51 134.94 100.45
N ARG A 50 12.81 134.91 100.14
CA ARG A 50 13.88 135.19 101.12
C ARG A 50 14.16 136.69 101.28
N PHE A 51 13.63 137.51 100.38
CA PHE A 51 13.78 138.96 100.48
C PHE A 51 12.84 139.52 101.53
N ASN A 52 13.17 140.73 101.98
CA ASN A 52 12.30 141.47 102.87
C ASN A 52 10.89 141.63 102.28
N GLU A 53 9.93 141.93 103.16
CA GLU A 53 8.51 141.82 102.84
C GLU A 53 8.05 142.85 101.78
N GLU A 54 8.70 144.02 101.72
CA GLU A 54 8.43 145.07 100.73
C GLU A 54 8.76 144.67 99.28
N LEU A 55 9.79 143.84 99.06
CA LEU A 55 10.20 143.40 97.72
C LEU A 55 9.60 142.03 97.34
N SER A 56 9.48 141.12 98.32
CA SER A 56 9.09 139.73 98.07
C SER A 56 7.59 139.59 97.74
N LYS A 57 6.72 140.26 98.49
CA LYS A 57 5.26 140.12 98.37
C LYS A 57 4.71 140.54 97.00
N PRO A 58 4.98 141.74 96.45
CA PRO A 58 4.43 142.14 95.15
C PRO A 58 4.96 141.27 93.99
N THR A 59 6.21 140.80 94.06
CA THR A 59 6.79 139.95 93.02
C THR A 59 6.17 138.53 93.03
N LEU A 60 5.89 137.98 94.22
CA LEU A 60 5.22 136.68 94.35
C LEU A 60 3.78 136.71 93.87
N GLU A 61 3.06 137.81 94.10
CA GLU A 61 1.72 138.01 93.57
C GLU A 61 1.71 138.02 92.04
N GLU A 62 2.69 138.65 91.38
CA GLU A 62 2.82 138.61 89.92
C GLU A 62 3.18 137.21 89.39
N PHE A 63 4.06 136.47 90.07
CA PHE A 63 4.36 135.07 89.71
C PHE A 63 3.16 134.14 89.90
N GLN A 64 2.31 134.41 90.88
CA GLN A 64 1.08 133.66 91.06
C GLN A 64 0.11 133.89 89.89
N LYS A 65 -0.04 135.14 89.43
CA LYS A 65 -0.83 135.45 88.21
C LYS A 65 -0.30 134.73 86.97
N LEU A 66 1.03 134.65 86.80
CA LEU A 66 1.61 133.91 85.68
C LEU A 66 1.41 132.39 85.81
N THR A 67 1.50 131.84 87.03
CA THR A 67 1.20 130.42 87.30
C THR A 67 -0.24 130.07 86.95
N GLU A 68 -1.21 130.94 87.29
CA GLU A 68 -2.61 130.78 86.91
C GLU A 68 -2.81 130.82 85.39
N ARG A 69 -2.10 131.72 84.69
CA ARG A 69 -2.11 131.75 83.21
C ARG A 69 -1.57 130.44 82.61
N ILE A 70 -0.51 129.88 83.17
CA ILE A 70 0.05 128.59 82.72
C ILE A 70 -0.94 127.45 82.96
N ASN A 71 -1.58 127.38 84.13
CA ASN A 71 -2.61 126.37 84.42
C ASN A 71 -3.82 126.49 83.48
N SER A 72 -4.26 127.72 83.17
CA SER A 72 -5.32 127.97 82.18
C SER A 72 -4.93 127.46 80.80
N ALA A 73 -3.69 127.70 80.36
CA ALA A 73 -3.20 127.21 79.07
C ALA A 73 -3.08 125.67 79.03
N TYR A 74 -2.66 125.02 80.13
CA TYR A 74 -2.66 123.56 80.24
C TYR A 74 -4.07 122.96 80.12
N SER A 75 -5.07 123.59 80.75
CA SER A 75 -6.47 123.19 80.63
C SER A 75 -6.95 123.26 79.17
N LYS A 76 -6.60 124.35 78.45
CA LYS A 76 -6.91 124.51 77.01
C LYS A 76 -6.23 123.46 76.12
N LEU A 77 -4.99 123.07 76.45
CA LEU A 77 -4.30 122.02 75.70
C LEU A 77 -4.93 120.65 75.93
N SER A 78 -5.31 120.35 77.18
CA SER A 78 -6.01 119.11 77.53
C SER A 78 -7.34 118.99 76.78
N SER A 79 -8.13 120.08 76.70
CA SER A 79 -9.36 120.08 75.92
C SER A 79 -9.09 119.90 74.42
N PHE A 80 -8.08 120.59 73.86
CA PHE A 80 -7.72 120.43 72.45
C PHE A 80 -7.30 119.00 72.06
N ARG A 81 -6.54 118.31 72.92
CA ARG A 81 -6.19 116.90 72.70
C ARG A 81 -7.39 115.98 72.76
N ARG A 82 -8.27 116.19 73.74
CA ARG A 82 -9.51 115.42 73.87
C ARG A 82 -10.40 115.57 72.62
N ASP A 83 -10.50 116.78 72.08
CA ASP A 83 -11.27 117.06 70.87
C ASP A 83 -10.64 116.42 69.62
N THR A 84 -9.31 116.45 69.51
CA THR A 84 -8.57 115.84 68.39
C THR A 84 -8.73 114.32 68.38
N GLU A 85 -8.61 113.68 69.53
CA GLU A 85 -8.83 112.24 69.69
C GLU A 85 -10.29 111.85 69.39
N GLY A 86 -11.26 112.69 69.78
CA GLY A 86 -12.67 112.53 69.41
C GLY A 86 -12.89 112.56 67.89
N ARG A 87 -12.25 113.48 67.18
CA ARG A 87 -12.31 113.57 65.70
C ARG A 87 -11.65 112.38 65.01
N LYS A 88 -10.57 111.82 65.58
CA LYS A 88 -9.89 110.63 65.06
C LYS A 88 -10.78 109.39 65.07
N ARG A 89 -11.52 109.17 66.16
CA ARG A 89 -12.53 108.10 66.24
C ARG A 89 -13.66 108.32 65.22
N GLY A 90 -14.10 109.56 65.04
CA GLY A 90 -15.09 109.92 64.02
C GLY A 90 -14.64 109.57 62.59
N ALA A 91 -13.39 109.87 62.23
CA ALA A 91 -12.83 109.51 60.92
C ALA A 91 -12.76 107.98 60.71
N LEU A 92 -12.37 107.22 61.73
CA LEU A 92 -12.34 105.76 61.64
C LEU A 92 -13.74 105.15 61.48
N MET A 93 -14.77 105.71 62.12
CA MET A 93 -16.16 105.29 61.93
C MET A 93 -16.71 105.65 60.54
N GLN A 94 -16.29 106.78 59.97
CA GLN A 94 -16.61 107.15 58.60
C GLN A 94 -16.02 106.16 57.60
N GLU A 95 -14.75 105.75 57.74
CA GLU A 95 -14.11 104.73 56.90
C GLU A 95 -14.81 103.37 57.02
N ALA A 96 -15.20 102.99 58.25
CA ALA A 96 -15.96 101.78 58.50
C ALA A 96 -17.30 101.79 57.76
N GLY A 97 -17.98 102.95 57.74
CA GLY A 97 -19.22 103.16 56.99
C GLY A 97 -19.04 103.01 55.47
N GLU A 98 -17.99 103.60 54.90
CA GLU A 98 -17.68 103.52 53.47
C GLU A 98 -17.39 102.08 53.02
N ARG A 99 -16.67 101.28 53.84
CA ARG A 99 -16.38 99.87 53.52
C ARG A 99 -17.61 98.98 53.58
N VAL A 100 -18.50 99.18 54.56
CA VAL A 100 -19.78 98.46 54.63
C VAL A 100 -20.68 98.82 53.45
N ALA A 101 -20.73 100.10 53.06
CA ALA A 101 -21.49 100.53 51.88
C ALA A 101 -20.95 99.91 50.57
N ALA A 102 -19.63 99.76 50.45
CA ALA A 102 -19.03 99.06 49.30
C ALA A 102 -19.41 97.56 49.26
N ALA A 103 -19.43 96.89 50.41
CA ALA A 103 -19.90 95.50 50.51
C ALA A 103 -21.40 95.36 50.19
N GLU A 104 -22.23 96.29 50.68
CA GLU A 104 -23.66 96.35 50.37
C GLU A 104 -23.91 96.51 48.87
N ALA A 105 -23.19 97.42 48.20
CA ALA A 105 -23.34 97.67 46.78
C ALA A 105 -22.99 96.42 45.93
N GLU A 106 -21.90 95.72 46.26
CA GLU A 106 -21.44 94.57 45.48
C GLU A 106 -22.31 93.32 45.72
N VAL A 107 -22.77 93.09 46.95
CA VAL A 107 -23.76 92.03 47.24
C VAL A 107 -25.11 92.34 46.58
N LYS A 108 -25.53 93.61 46.54
CA LYS A 108 -26.75 94.00 45.82
C LYS A 108 -26.63 93.70 44.33
N ARG A 109 -25.50 94.01 43.68
CA ARG A 109 -25.24 93.65 42.27
C ARG A 109 -25.28 92.13 42.05
N THR A 110 -24.77 91.36 43.00
CA THR A 110 -24.83 89.89 42.96
C THR A 110 -26.27 89.38 43.09
N ALA A 111 -27.06 89.94 44.00
CA ALA A 111 -28.47 89.60 44.19
C ALA A 111 -29.33 90.01 42.98
N GLU A 112 -29.08 91.19 42.38
CA GLU A 112 -29.73 91.66 41.16
C GLU A 112 -29.39 90.76 39.97
N ALA A 113 -28.14 90.31 39.83
CA ALA A 113 -27.75 89.34 38.81
C ALA A 113 -28.35 87.94 39.04
N ALA A 114 -28.63 87.58 40.30
CA ALA A 114 -29.26 86.31 40.66
C ALA A 114 -30.80 86.35 40.58
N ALA A 115 -31.42 87.54 40.51
CA ALA A 115 -32.87 87.72 40.52
C ALA A 115 -33.61 87.12 39.30
N PRO A 116 -33.09 87.21 38.05
CA PRO A 116 -33.68 86.51 36.91
C PRO A 116 -33.75 84.99 37.14
N LEU A 117 -32.70 84.41 37.75
CA LEU A 117 -32.67 82.98 38.10
C LEU A 117 -33.67 82.58 39.18
N ALA A 118 -34.18 83.53 39.97
CA ALA A 118 -35.19 83.27 40.99
C ALA A 118 -36.63 83.26 40.44
N THR A 119 -36.87 83.92 39.30
CA THR A 119 -38.23 84.25 38.82
C THR A 119 -38.59 83.67 37.45
N GLU A 120 -37.61 83.38 36.58
CA GLU A 120 -37.88 82.86 35.23
C GLU A 120 -38.04 81.33 35.19
N ASP A 121 -38.92 80.88 34.29
CA ASP A 121 -39.17 79.47 34.00
C ASP A 121 -38.11 78.94 33.02
N MET A 122 -37.53 77.78 33.33
CA MET A 122 -36.32 77.24 32.69
C MET A 122 -36.52 76.78 31.23
N ASP A 123 -37.75 76.80 30.72
CA ASP A 123 -38.06 76.39 29.35
C ASP A 123 -37.80 77.49 28.31
N ALA A 124 -37.42 78.70 28.75
CA ALA A 124 -37.19 79.86 27.87
C ALA A 124 -35.71 80.21 27.58
N LEU A 125 -34.74 79.64 28.30
CA LEU A 125 -33.30 79.97 28.18
C LEU A 125 -32.52 78.91 27.38
N THR A 126 -31.69 79.34 26.45
CA THR A 126 -30.80 78.47 25.67
C THR A 126 -29.58 77.99 26.48
N PRO A 127 -28.93 76.87 26.12
CA PRO A 127 -27.73 76.37 26.79
C PRO A 127 -26.58 77.39 26.87
N GLU A 128 -26.43 78.21 25.84
CA GLU A 128 -25.42 79.27 25.75
C GLU A 128 -25.73 80.40 26.75
N GLU A 129 -26.98 80.85 26.79
CA GLU A 129 -27.44 81.89 27.74
C GLU A 129 -27.33 81.43 29.19
N ALA A 130 -27.66 80.16 29.48
CA ALA A 130 -27.54 79.59 30.83
C ALA A 130 -26.08 79.52 31.30
N THR A 131 -25.14 79.20 30.40
CA THR A 131 -23.70 79.14 30.71
C THR A 131 -23.15 80.53 31.01
N GLU A 132 -23.50 81.53 30.19
CA GLU A 132 -23.04 82.91 30.35
C GLU A 132 -23.52 83.54 31.66
N VAL A 133 -24.76 83.26 32.07
CA VAL A 133 -25.33 83.74 33.33
C VAL A 133 -24.63 83.12 34.54
N CYS A 134 -24.33 81.81 34.51
CA CYS A 134 -23.59 81.14 35.58
C CYS A 134 -22.16 81.68 35.74
N GLU A 135 -21.43 81.91 34.64
CA GLU A 135 -20.08 82.49 34.68
C GLU A 135 -20.06 83.91 35.26
N LYS A 136 -21.02 84.76 34.84
CA LYS A 136 -21.18 86.13 35.35
C LYS A 136 -21.46 86.14 36.85
N LEU A 137 -22.33 85.25 37.33
CA LEU A 137 -22.65 85.14 38.76
C LEU A 137 -21.49 84.67 39.60
N ALA A 138 -20.73 83.66 39.15
CA ALA A 138 -19.55 83.18 39.87
C ALA A 138 -18.50 84.30 40.10
N LEU A 139 -18.30 85.18 39.11
CA LEU A 139 -17.40 86.32 39.23
C LEU A 139 -17.93 87.38 40.23
N LEU A 140 -19.22 87.70 40.16
CA LEU A 140 -19.86 88.66 41.07
C LEU A 140 -19.85 88.16 42.53
N GLU A 141 -20.16 86.89 42.75
CA GLU A 141 -20.12 86.28 44.08
C GLU A 141 -18.73 86.28 44.72
N LYS A 142 -17.68 86.07 43.91
CA LYS A 142 -16.29 86.15 44.36
C LYS A 142 -15.91 87.57 44.76
N SER A 143 -16.30 88.55 43.94
CA SER A 143 -16.09 89.99 44.21
C SER A 143 -16.83 90.43 45.49
N ALA A 144 -18.10 90.08 45.61
CA ALA A 144 -18.94 90.43 46.74
C ALA A 144 -18.46 89.81 48.07
N GLN A 145 -17.95 88.57 48.03
CA GLN A 145 -17.35 87.93 49.20
C GLN A 145 -16.08 88.65 49.66
N ALA A 146 -15.19 88.99 48.72
CA ALA A 146 -13.97 89.72 49.05
C ALA A 146 -14.27 91.06 49.74
N LYS A 147 -15.26 91.82 49.23
CA LYS A 147 -15.68 93.10 49.84
C LYS A 147 -16.32 92.93 51.21
N THR A 148 -17.12 91.87 51.39
CA THR A 148 -17.75 91.55 52.68
C THR A 148 -16.70 91.14 53.73
N ASP A 149 -15.69 90.36 53.34
CA ASP A 149 -14.58 89.95 54.21
C ASP A 149 -13.68 91.14 54.57
N GLU A 150 -13.36 92.02 53.62
CA GLU A 150 -12.62 93.27 53.85
C GLU A 150 -13.31 94.18 54.87
N ALA A 151 -14.63 94.35 54.74
CA ALA A 151 -15.44 95.13 55.68
C ALA A 151 -15.49 94.47 57.07
N LYS A 152 -15.63 93.14 57.13
CA LYS A 152 -15.67 92.38 58.40
C LYS A 152 -14.38 92.50 59.18
N ALA A 153 -13.24 92.31 58.51
CA ALA A 153 -11.92 92.44 59.11
C ALA A 153 -11.73 93.85 59.68
N PHE A 154 -12.09 94.87 58.90
CA PHE A 154 -11.95 96.26 59.33
C PHE A 154 -12.83 96.60 60.53
N LEU A 155 -14.11 96.22 60.51
CA LEU A 155 -15.02 96.46 61.64
C LEU A 155 -14.57 95.76 62.92
N SER A 156 -14.06 94.53 62.81
CA SER A 156 -13.55 93.78 63.96
C SER A 156 -12.38 94.49 64.63
N GLU A 157 -11.45 95.05 63.84
CA GLU A 157 -10.28 95.77 64.34
C GLU A 157 -10.68 97.03 65.13
N ARG A 158 -11.71 97.74 64.66
CA ARG A 158 -12.19 99.00 65.26
C ARG A 158 -12.94 98.83 66.58
N THR A 159 -13.29 97.59 66.98
CA THR A 159 -13.97 97.31 68.26
C THR A 159 -13.18 97.78 69.48
N LYS A 160 -11.85 97.70 69.43
CA LYS A 160 -10.98 98.17 70.52
C LYS A 160 -10.90 99.69 70.60
N ASP A 161 -11.00 100.37 69.46
CA ASP A 161 -10.74 101.81 69.32
C ASP A 161 -11.90 102.69 69.84
N VAL A 162 -13.11 102.12 69.90
CA VAL A 162 -14.33 102.80 70.35
C VAL A 162 -14.71 102.51 71.81
N LYS A 163 -13.98 101.61 72.48
CA LYS A 163 -14.31 101.15 73.83
C LYS A 163 -14.32 102.29 74.84
N GLY A 164 -15.44 102.46 75.56
CA GLY A 164 -15.65 103.54 76.52
C GLY A 164 -16.26 104.82 75.93
N PHE A 165 -16.63 104.82 74.64
CA PHE A 165 -17.30 105.92 73.95
C PHE A 165 -18.62 105.47 73.33
N SER A 166 -19.71 105.58 74.10
CA SER A 166 -21.03 104.99 73.77
C SER A 166 -21.55 105.33 72.37
N SER A 167 -21.39 106.58 71.90
CA SER A 167 -21.87 107.00 70.57
C SER A 167 -21.18 106.26 69.42
N PHE A 168 -19.89 105.93 69.56
CA PHE A 168 -19.13 105.21 68.54
C PHE A 168 -19.29 103.69 68.66
N GLU A 169 -19.49 103.17 69.87
CA GLU A 169 -19.87 101.76 70.09
C GLU A 169 -21.19 101.42 69.40
N ASP A 170 -22.19 102.30 69.49
CA ASP A 170 -23.49 102.09 68.86
C ASP A 170 -23.43 102.21 67.32
N GLN A 171 -22.63 103.14 66.79
CA GLN A 171 -22.36 103.22 65.35
C GLN A 171 -21.67 101.94 64.82
N LEU A 172 -20.69 101.41 65.53
CA LEU A 172 -19.99 100.19 65.13
C LEU A 172 -20.90 98.95 65.18
N LYS A 173 -21.80 98.86 66.17
CA LYS A 173 -22.85 97.81 66.23
C LYS A 173 -23.80 97.88 65.04
N GLN A 174 -24.22 99.10 64.66
CA GLN A 174 -25.08 99.29 63.48
C GLN A 174 -24.39 98.89 62.18
N LEU A 175 -23.09 99.14 62.06
CA LEU A 175 -22.30 98.68 60.90
C LEU A 175 -22.11 97.16 60.88
N HIS A 176 -21.93 96.51 62.04
CA HIS A 176 -21.88 95.06 62.14
C HIS A 176 -23.22 94.39 61.77
N SER A 177 -24.36 94.95 62.19
CA SER A 177 -25.67 94.40 61.85
C SER A 177 -25.95 94.49 60.36
N ARG A 178 -25.62 95.64 59.75
CA ARG A 178 -25.67 95.83 58.30
C ARG A 178 -24.82 94.82 57.55
N LEU A 179 -23.56 94.65 57.95
CA LEU A 179 -22.67 93.68 57.31
C LEU A 179 -23.15 92.23 57.49
N THR A 180 -23.77 91.91 58.62
CA THR A 180 -24.36 90.58 58.85
C THR A 180 -25.54 90.33 57.90
N ALA A 181 -26.41 91.32 57.69
CA ALA A 181 -27.51 91.22 56.74
C ALA A 181 -27.00 91.02 55.30
N VAL A 182 -25.94 91.74 54.92
CA VAL A 182 -25.24 91.59 53.63
C VAL A 182 -24.69 90.18 53.44
N GLN A 183 -24.05 89.61 54.46
CA GLN A 183 -23.52 88.24 54.40
C GLN A 183 -24.64 87.19 54.25
N GLN A 184 -25.79 87.40 54.90
CA GLN A 184 -26.96 86.53 54.76
C GLN A 184 -27.53 86.59 53.33
N GLU A 185 -27.63 87.78 52.74
CA GLU A 185 -28.14 87.97 51.38
C GLU A 185 -27.21 87.35 50.32
N LEU A 186 -25.88 87.48 50.48
CA LEU A 186 -24.91 86.81 49.62
C LEU A 186 -25.02 85.28 49.72
N THR A 187 -25.24 84.74 50.92
CA THR A 187 -25.44 83.30 51.14
C THR A 187 -26.73 82.81 50.48
N ARG A 188 -27.80 83.60 50.52
CA ARG A 188 -29.08 83.31 49.87
C ARG A 188 -28.95 83.27 48.34
N SER A 189 -28.27 84.26 47.78
CA SER A 189 -28.01 84.36 46.33
C SER A 189 -27.21 83.16 45.81
N ARG A 190 -26.16 82.77 46.54
CA ARG A 190 -25.35 81.55 46.26
C ARG A 190 -26.16 80.28 46.21
N LYS A 191 -27.04 80.09 47.20
CA LYS A 191 -27.87 78.90 47.28
C LYS A 191 -28.83 78.81 46.08
N ALA A 192 -29.43 79.94 45.69
CA ALA A 192 -30.32 80.00 44.52
C ALA A 192 -29.58 79.71 43.21
N ALA A 193 -28.39 80.28 43.00
CA ALA A 193 -27.57 80.01 41.83
C ALA A 193 -27.16 78.53 41.73
N SER A 194 -26.66 77.95 42.83
CA SER A 194 -26.24 76.54 42.88
C SER A 194 -27.39 75.56 42.64
N GLU A 195 -28.57 75.79 43.22
CA GLU A 195 -29.75 74.94 42.98
C GLU A 195 -30.19 74.98 41.50
N ARG A 196 -30.06 76.13 40.82
CA ARG A 196 -30.41 76.27 39.40
C ARG A 196 -29.41 75.60 38.46
N GLU A 197 -28.11 75.76 38.71
CA GLU A 197 -27.05 75.05 37.97
C GLU A 197 -27.25 73.54 38.06
N GLN A 198 -27.55 73.03 39.26
CA GLN A 198 -27.86 71.62 39.48
C GLN A 198 -29.10 71.14 38.71
N LYS A 199 -30.15 71.97 38.54
CA LYS A 199 -31.34 71.64 37.72
C LYS A 199 -31.03 71.56 36.21
N PHE A 200 -30.17 72.44 35.70
CA PHE A 200 -29.79 72.41 34.29
C PHE A 200 -28.97 71.15 33.97
N VAL A 201 -27.98 70.86 34.81
CA VAL A 201 -27.13 69.66 34.67
C VAL A 201 -27.98 68.39 34.80
N SER A 202 -28.94 68.33 35.73
CA SER A 202 -29.83 67.16 35.84
C SER A 202 -30.70 66.95 34.59
N LYS A 203 -31.29 68.01 34.04
CA LYS A 203 -32.12 67.93 32.81
C LYS A 203 -31.31 67.43 31.62
N LYS A 204 -30.10 67.97 31.41
CA LYS A 204 -29.19 67.54 30.32
C LYS A 204 -28.78 66.08 30.46
N LEU A 205 -28.39 65.64 31.67
CA LEU A 205 -27.99 64.26 31.93
C LEU A 205 -29.14 63.26 31.71
N LEU A 206 -30.37 63.63 32.09
CA LEU A 206 -31.54 62.76 31.90
C LEU A 206 -31.98 62.70 30.44
N ALA A 207 -31.88 63.80 29.69
CA ALA A 207 -32.15 63.83 28.25
C ALA A 207 -31.16 62.91 27.50
N GLU A 208 -29.85 63.08 27.73
CA GLU A 208 -28.81 62.26 27.09
C GLU A 208 -28.96 60.76 27.43
N ALA A 209 -29.27 60.43 28.69
CA ALA A 209 -29.56 59.04 29.10
C ALA A 209 -30.83 58.48 28.43
N GLY A 210 -31.85 59.31 28.22
CA GLY A 210 -33.09 58.97 27.53
C GLY A 210 -32.87 58.70 26.04
N ASP A 211 -32.16 59.60 25.36
CA ASP A 211 -31.84 59.49 23.93
C ASP A 211 -31.02 58.24 23.65
N MET A 212 -29.97 57.98 24.46
CA MET A 212 -29.16 56.76 24.35
C MET A 212 -29.96 55.47 24.55
N LEU A 213 -30.98 55.49 25.42
CA LEU A 213 -31.87 54.34 25.62
C LEU A 213 -32.81 54.17 24.42
N GLY A 214 -33.39 55.26 23.91
CA GLY A 214 -34.27 55.24 22.72
C GLY A 214 -33.54 54.73 21.48
N GLU A 215 -32.31 55.20 21.24
CA GLU A 215 -31.47 54.68 20.14
C GLU A 215 -31.14 53.19 20.28
N ALA A 216 -30.89 52.73 21.51
CA ALA A 216 -30.64 51.32 21.77
C ALA A 216 -31.89 50.47 21.52
N GLU A 217 -33.08 50.94 21.90
CA GLU A 217 -34.35 50.25 21.64
C GLU A 217 -34.67 50.18 20.14
N ALA A 218 -34.47 51.27 19.39
CA ALA A 218 -34.66 51.30 17.93
C ALA A 218 -33.70 50.36 17.20
N GLU A 219 -32.42 50.29 17.60
CA GLU A 219 -31.47 49.36 16.97
C GLU A 219 -31.75 47.89 17.33
N ILE A 220 -32.40 47.62 18.48
CA ILE A 220 -32.89 46.28 18.83
C ILE A 220 -34.03 45.86 17.91
N GLU A 221 -34.97 46.77 17.61
CA GLU A 221 -36.08 46.49 16.68
C GLU A 221 -35.56 46.17 15.27
N LYS A 222 -34.65 47.01 14.75
CA LYS A 222 -33.97 46.76 13.47
C LYS A 222 -33.20 45.42 13.45
N ALA A 223 -32.56 45.05 14.55
CA ALA A 223 -31.89 43.76 14.66
C ALA A 223 -32.88 42.59 14.64
N ALA A 224 -34.07 42.75 15.24
CA ALA A 224 -35.14 41.76 15.20
C ALA A 224 -35.66 41.56 13.77
N GLU A 225 -35.96 42.65 13.06
CA GLU A 225 -36.40 42.62 11.66
C GLU A 225 -35.35 41.96 10.75
N THR A 226 -34.07 42.34 10.93
CA THR A 226 -32.96 41.73 10.18
C THR A 226 -32.82 40.23 10.50
N ALA A 227 -33.15 39.78 11.71
CA ALA A 227 -33.07 38.38 12.10
C ALA A 227 -34.26 37.53 11.62
N ALA A 228 -35.39 38.15 11.25
CA ALA A 228 -36.66 37.47 10.97
C ALA A 228 -36.57 36.37 9.88
N PRO A 229 -35.87 36.54 8.74
CA PRO A 229 -35.76 35.49 7.72
C PRO A 229 -35.13 34.17 8.21
N LEU A 230 -34.32 34.22 9.27
CA LEU A 230 -33.72 33.04 9.87
C LEU A 230 -34.45 32.58 11.13
N VAL A 231 -34.85 33.52 11.99
CA VAL A 231 -35.41 33.22 13.31
C VAL A 231 -36.91 32.93 13.27
N GLU A 232 -37.67 33.59 12.39
CA GLU A 232 -39.12 33.43 12.27
C GLU A 232 -39.50 32.52 11.10
N GLU A 233 -38.87 32.73 9.94
CA GLU A 233 -39.13 31.92 8.73
C GLU A 233 -38.30 30.63 8.68
N GLY A 234 -37.45 30.39 9.69
CA GLY A 234 -36.67 29.17 9.82
C GLY A 234 -35.65 28.94 8.70
N GLY A 235 -35.28 30.01 7.97
CA GLY A 235 -34.32 29.98 6.86
C GLY A 235 -34.83 29.31 5.58
N GLN A 236 -36.13 29.09 5.43
CA GLN A 236 -36.71 28.38 4.28
C GLN A 236 -36.36 29.07 2.94
N GLY A 237 -36.38 30.40 2.90
CA GLY A 237 -36.01 31.17 1.71
C GLY A 237 -34.58 30.89 1.24
N PHE A 238 -33.64 30.63 2.15
CA PHE A 238 -32.26 30.30 1.81
C PHE A 238 -32.11 28.86 1.28
N LEU A 239 -32.87 27.89 1.80
CA LEU A 239 -32.91 26.52 1.26
C LEU A 239 -33.41 26.52 -0.19
N VAL A 240 -34.48 27.29 -0.45
CA VAL A 240 -35.03 27.45 -1.79
C VAL A 240 -34.03 28.13 -2.72
N ALA A 241 -33.33 29.17 -2.25
CA ALA A 241 -32.31 29.84 -3.04
C ALA A 241 -31.15 28.88 -3.41
N ASN A 242 -30.75 27.97 -2.51
CA ASN A 242 -29.77 26.92 -2.84
C ASN A 242 -30.30 25.96 -3.93
N ASN A 243 -31.59 25.59 -3.90
CA ASN A 243 -32.20 24.81 -4.97
C ASN A 243 -32.23 25.56 -6.31
N VAL A 244 -32.42 26.89 -6.30
CA VAL A 244 -32.30 27.73 -7.50
C VAL A 244 -30.86 27.80 -8.01
N LEU A 245 -29.86 27.87 -7.13
CA LEU A 245 -28.45 27.81 -7.53
C LEU A 245 -28.10 26.45 -8.18
N LEU A 246 -28.63 25.35 -7.63
CA LEU A 246 -28.49 24.01 -8.22
C LEU A 246 -29.15 23.94 -9.61
N LEU A 247 -30.33 24.54 -9.77
CA LEU A 247 -30.99 24.67 -11.07
C LEU A 247 -30.16 25.50 -12.05
N ALA A 248 -29.63 26.65 -11.62
CA ALA A 248 -28.80 27.51 -12.45
C ALA A 248 -27.55 26.77 -12.95
N GLU A 249 -26.89 26.01 -12.08
CA GLU A 249 -25.76 25.16 -12.47
C GLU A 249 -26.16 24.12 -13.52
N ALA A 250 -27.26 23.41 -13.30
CA ALA A 250 -27.76 22.41 -14.25
C ALA A 250 -28.16 23.03 -15.60
N PHE A 251 -28.78 24.21 -15.60
CA PHE A 251 -29.10 24.94 -16.82
C PHE A 251 -27.85 25.38 -17.57
N ARG A 252 -26.82 25.89 -16.87
CA ARG A 252 -25.53 26.25 -17.49
C ARG A 252 -24.85 25.03 -18.12
N GLU A 253 -24.93 23.86 -17.50
CA GLU A 253 -24.42 22.61 -18.11
C GLU A 253 -25.14 22.26 -19.40
N GLN A 254 -26.47 22.41 -19.46
CA GLN A 254 -27.21 22.15 -20.70
C GLN A 254 -26.86 23.17 -21.77
N LEU A 255 -26.69 24.46 -21.43
CA LEU A 255 -26.26 25.49 -22.38
C LEU A 255 -24.88 25.20 -23.02
N ARG A 256 -24.01 24.44 -22.35
CA ARG A 256 -22.72 24.00 -22.90
C ARG A 256 -22.87 22.87 -23.94
N LYS A 257 -23.98 22.13 -23.94
CA LYS A 257 -24.27 21.09 -24.95
C LYS A 257 -24.85 21.75 -26.22
N LYS A 258 -24.44 21.28 -27.40
CA LYS A 258 -24.96 21.80 -28.68
C LYS A 258 -26.49 21.68 -28.73
N GLY A 259 -27.19 22.82 -28.86
CA GLY A 259 -28.63 22.90 -29.13
C GLY A 259 -29.51 23.51 -28.03
N ALA A 260 -29.00 23.69 -26.81
CA ALA A 260 -29.75 24.36 -25.75
C ALA A 260 -29.51 25.88 -25.77
N THR A 261 -30.59 26.66 -25.62
CA THR A 261 -30.60 28.12 -25.46
C THR A 261 -31.38 28.50 -24.22
N LYS A 262 -31.17 29.71 -23.67
CA LYS A 262 -31.94 30.20 -22.51
C LYS A 262 -33.45 30.18 -22.81
N ASP A 263 -33.84 30.57 -24.02
CA ASP A 263 -35.22 30.50 -24.51
C ASP A 263 -35.76 29.06 -24.55
N SER A 264 -34.99 28.08 -25.06
CA SER A 264 -35.45 26.69 -25.08
C SER A 264 -35.60 26.09 -23.69
N LEU A 265 -34.72 26.47 -22.75
CA LEU A 265 -34.81 26.05 -21.34
C LEU A 265 -36.02 26.70 -20.65
N PHE A 266 -36.28 27.98 -20.91
CA PHE A 266 -37.45 28.67 -20.38
C PHE A 266 -38.75 28.08 -20.95
N LYS A 267 -38.80 27.75 -22.24
CA LYS A 267 -39.97 27.09 -22.86
C LYS A 267 -40.30 25.73 -22.23
N LEU A 268 -39.29 24.99 -21.76
CA LEU A 268 -39.49 23.75 -21.01
C LEU A 268 -40.25 24.00 -19.69
N LEU A 269 -39.97 25.13 -19.03
CA LEU A 269 -40.61 25.54 -17.78
C LEU A 269 -41.93 26.30 -18.00
N SER A 270 -42.10 27.02 -19.10
CA SER A 270 -43.32 27.78 -19.39
C SER A 270 -44.40 26.97 -20.11
N GLY A 271 -44.08 25.73 -20.53
CA GLY A 271 -44.94 24.95 -21.42
C GLY A 271 -45.08 25.60 -22.80
N GLY A 272 -44.03 26.27 -23.29
CA GLY A 272 -43.99 26.95 -24.59
C GLY A 272 -44.67 28.34 -24.63
N LYS A 273 -45.11 28.88 -23.50
CA LYS A 273 -45.75 30.20 -23.40
C LYS A 273 -44.73 31.32 -23.14
N ALA A 274 -45.14 32.57 -23.36
CA ALA A 274 -44.33 33.77 -23.13
C ALA A 274 -44.00 34.01 -21.64
N THR A 275 -44.88 33.60 -20.72
CA THR A 275 -44.66 33.61 -19.28
C THR A 275 -44.97 32.22 -18.70
N ALA A 276 -44.30 31.85 -17.62
CA ALA A 276 -44.51 30.60 -16.91
C ALA A 276 -45.40 30.83 -15.68
N LYS A 277 -46.63 30.32 -15.71
CA LYS A 277 -47.51 30.27 -14.53
C LYS A 277 -47.11 29.11 -13.61
N GLN A 278 -47.47 29.19 -12.33
CA GLN A 278 -47.08 28.22 -11.29
C GLN A 278 -47.21 26.76 -11.73
N ALA A 279 -48.38 26.36 -12.23
CA ALA A 279 -48.64 24.97 -12.63
C ALA A 279 -47.70 24.50 -13.76
N ALA A 280 -47.43 25.34 -14.76
CA ALA A 280 -46.53 25.00 -15.86
C ALA A 280 -45.08 24.91 -15.39
N TYR A 281 -44.65 25.86 -14.56
CA TYR A 281 -43.28 25.91 -14.04
C TYR A 281 -42.98 24.70 -13.14
N VAL A 282 -43.88 24.37 -12.21
CA VAL A 282 -43.76 23.20 -11.33
C VAL A 282 -43.72 21.89 -12.13
N ALA A 283 -44.59 21.73 -13.13
CA ALA A 283 -44.59 20.56 -14.02
C ALA A 283 -43.32 20.50 -14.90
N GLY A 284 -42.75 21.65 -15.27
CA GLY A 284 -41.47 21.74 -15.95
C GLY A 284 -40.31 21.27 -15.07
N LEU A 285 -40.25 21.76 -13.82
CA LEU A 285 -39.26 21.34 -12.83
C LEU A 285 -39.29 19.83 -12.56
N GLU A 286 -40.49 19.25 -12.49
CA GLU A 286 -40.67 17.80 -12.28
C GLU A 286 -40.06 16.94 -13.38
N LYS A 287 -39.97 17.46 -14.61
CA LYS A 287 -39.39 16.75 -15.77
C LYS A 287 -37.87 16.91 -15.88
N LEU A 288 -37.27 17.91 -15.22
CA LEU A 288 -35.84 18.19 -15.33
C LEU A 288 -34.93 17.01 -14.96
N PRO A 289 -35.21 16.22 -13.90
CA PRO A 289 -34.38 15.07 -13.54
C PRO A 289 -34.12 14.12 -14.70
N GLU A 290 -35.18 13.77 -15.42
CA GLU A 290 -35.13 12.88 -16.58
C GLU A 290 -34.53 13.58 -17.79
N VAL A 291 -35.02 14.78 -18.12
CA VAL A 291 -34.60 15.53 -19.33
C VAL A 291 -33.12 15.88 -19.30
N PHE A 292 -32.58 16.24 -18.12
CA PHE A 292 -31.17 16.62 -17.97
C PHE A 292 -30.26 15.45 -17.58
N ALA A 293 -30.83 14.29 -17.27
CA ALA A 293 -30.15 13.17 -16.61
C ALA A 293 -29.46 13.60 -15.29
N ARG A 294 -30.14 14.45 -14.50
CA ARG A 294 -29.66 15.06 -13.24
C ARG A 294 -30.68 14.82 -12.12
N GLU A 295 -30.62 13.66 -11.46
CA GLU A 295 -31.62 13.29 -10.44
C GLU A 295 -31.53 14.06 -9.13
N ASP A 296 -30.44 14.80 -8.91
CA ASP A 296 -30.33 15.80 -7.85
C ASP A 296 -31.33 16.97 -8.03
N LEU A 297 -31.96 17.09 -9.20
CA LEU A 297 -33.07 18.03 -9.46
C LEU A 297 -34.45 17.46 -9.09
N ALA A 298 -34.52 16.27 -8.48
CA ALA A 298 -35.78 15.62 -8.09
C ALA A 298 -36.37 16.28 -6.83
N PHE A 299 -36.76 17.54 -6.97
CA PHE A 299 -37.37 18.32 -5.90
C PHE A 299 -38.77 17.78 -5.56
N SER A 300 -39.12 17.78 -4.26
CA SER A 300 -40.48 17.48 -3.80
C SER A 300 -41.48 18.48 -4.38
N GLN A 301 -42.77 18.14 -4.37
CA GLN A 301 -43.81 19.07 -4.81
C GLN A 301 -43.72 20.42 -4.07
N GLU A 302 -43.53 20.38 -2.76
CA GLU A 302 -43.40 21.57 -1.91
C GLU A 302 -42.17 22.41 -2.29
N GLN A 303 -41.03 21.76 -2.57
CA GLN A 303 -39.82 22.44 -3.02
C GLN A 303 -40.01 23.11 -4.38
N ARG A 304 -40.67 22.45 -5.33
CA ARG A 304 -40.96 23.03 -6.66
C ARG A 304 -41.86 24.25 -6.57
N GLU A 305 -42.90 24.19 -5.73
CA GLU A 305 -43.78 25.32 -5.47
C GLU A 305 -43.05 26.47 -4.77
N ALA A 306 -42.15 26.16 -3.84
CA ALA A 306 -41.34 27.16 -3.15
C ALA A 306 -40.33 27.83 -4.11
N ILE A 307 -39.69 27.07 -5.00
CA ILE A 307 -38.83 27.60 -6.07
C ILE A 307 -39.61 28.58 -6.95
N PHE A 308 -40.83 28.23 -7.37
CA PHE A 308 -41.67 29.16 -8.14
C PHE A 308 -41.93 30.46 -7.37
N LYS A 309 -42.33 30.38 -6.10
CA LYS A 309 -42.58 31.57 -5.26
C LYS A 309 -41.32 32.42 -5.06
N HIS A 310 -40.14 31.80 -4.97
CA HIS A 310 -38.88 32.51 -4.85
C HIS A 310 -38.51 33.26 -6.14
N MET A 311 -38.78 32.65 -7.30
CA MET A 311 -38.59 33.29 -8.60
C MET A 311 -39.61 34.40 -8.87
N ASP A 312 -40.85 34.25 -8.39
CA ASP A 312 -41.91 35.27 -8.46
C ASP A 312 -41.84 36.26 -7.27
N ALA A 313 -40.67 36.87 -7.07
CA ALA A 313 -40.44 37.80 -5.95
C ALA A 313 -41.40 39.00 -5.96
N ALA A 314 -41.85 39.44 -7.14
CA ALA A 314 -42.83 40.51 -7.33
C ALA A 314 -44.29 40.10 -7.04
N LYS A 315 -44.55 38.80 -6.78
CA LYS A 315 -45.88 38.23 -6.56
C LYS A 315 -46.86 38.51 -7.71
N ALA A 316 -46.36 38.47 -8.95
CA ALA A 316 -47.13 38.68 -10.17
C ALA A 316 -47.94 37.44 -10.58
N GLY A 317 -47.65 36.27 -9.99
CA GLY A 317 -48.29 35.00 -10.32
C GLY A 317 -47.72 34.32 -11.57
N GLU A 318 -46.67 34.89 -12.17
CA GLU A 318 -46.00 34.39 -13.36
C GLU A 318 -44.52 34.80 -13.41
N ILE A 319 -43.69 33.96 -14.04
CA ILE A 319 -42.27 34.22 -14.27
C ILE A 319 -42.10 34.57 -15.76
N SER A 320 -41.49 35.71 -16.06
CA SER A 320 -41.12 36.10 -17.43
C SER A 320 -39.76 35.52 -17.83
N LEU A 321 -39.44 35.56 -19.13
CA LEU A 321 -38.09 35.19 -19.60
C LEU A 321 -37.00 36.03 -18.91
N SER A 322 -37.21 37.33 -18.73
CA SER A 322 -36.23 38.21 -18.07
C SER A 322 -35.96 37.80 -16.63
N ILE A 323 -36.99 37.46 -15.85
CA ILE A 323 -36.85 36.96 -14.47
C ILE A 323 -36.11 35.62 -14.46
N PHE A 324 -36.42 34.73 -15.41
CA PHE A 324 -35.70 33.47 -15.55
C PHE A 324 -34.23 33.67 -15.90
N GLU A 325 -33.90 34.66 -16.73
CA GLU A 325 -32.51 34.94 -17.12
C GLU A 325 -31.63 35.40 -15.95
N GLU A 326 -32.22 35.95 -14.88
CA GLU A 326 -31.50 36.39 -13.69
C GLU A 326 -30.83 35.23 -12.94
N ILE A 327 -31.36 34.00 -13.01
CA ILE A 327 -30.77 32.83 -12.32
C ILE A 327 -29.37 32.50 -12.85
N PHE A 328 -29.05 32.93 -14.07
CA PHE A 328 -27.77 32.64 -14.71
C PHE A 328 -26.65 33.54 -14.21
N GLN A 329 -26.95 34.66 -13.54
CA GLN A 329 -25.95 35.57 -12.99
C GLN A 329 -25.10 34.87 -11.93
N GLU A 330 -23.80 34.68 -12.21
CA GLU A 330 -22.86 34.13 -11.23
C GLU A 330 -22.32 35.27 -10.37
N LYS A 331 -22.71 35.29 -9.10
CA LYS A 331 -22.28 36.31 -8.14
C LYS A 331 -21.19 35.76 -7.22
N TYR A 332 -20.26 36.61 -6.84
CA TYR A 332 -19.20 36.31 -5.87
C TYR A 332 -19.17 37.41 -4.80
N THR A 333 -18.83 37.01 -3.58
CA THR A 333 -18.62 37.92 -2.46
C THR A 333 -17.13 38.09 -2.20
N CYS A 334 -16.71 39.33 -1.99
CA CYS A 334 -15.36 39.66 -1.57
C CYS A 334 -15.12 39.21 -0.13
N SER A 335 -14.22 38.25 0.10
CA SER A 335 -13.87 37.75 1.43
C SER A 335 -12.65 38.47 2.03
N HIS A 336 -11.84 39.13 1.20
CA HIS A 336 -10.74 39.99 1.61
C HIS A 336 -10.56 41.13 0.61
N SER A 337 -10.37 42.36 1.11
CA SER A 337 -10.18 43.55 0.27
C SER A 337 -9.04 43.34 -0.75
N ILE A 338 -9.32 43.62 -2.02
CA ILE A 338 -8.40 43.36 -3.14
C ILE A 338 -8.53 44.40 -4.26
N SER A 339 -7.46 44.63 -5.02
CA SER A 339 -7.49 45.52 -6.19
C SER A 339 -8.16 44.84 -7.39
N VAL A 340 -9.06 45.57 -8.04
CA VAL A 340 -9.64 45.24 -9.35
C VAL A 340 -8.73 45.84 -10.42
N THR A 341 -8.30 45.07 -11.41
CA THR A 341 -7.42 45.57 -12.49
C THR A 341 -8.12 45.64 -13.83
N ASP A 342 -7.67 46.50 -14.74
CA ASP A 342 -8.27 46.67 -16.07
C ASP A 342 -7.94 45.53 -17.05
N GLY A 343 -6.92 44.71 -16.77
CA GLY A 343 -6.53 43.55 -17.58
C GLY A 343 -6.28 42.26 -16.79
N PHE A 344 -6.20 41.14 -17.52
CA PHE A 344 -5.98 39.80 -16.99
C PHE A 344 -4.56 39.58 -16.44
N GLU A 345 -3.55 40.25 -16.98
CA GLU A 345 -2.16 40.15 -16.52
C GLU A 345 -1.89 41.15 -15.39
N ILE A 346 -1.62 40.66 -14.17
CA ILE A 346 -1.47 41.55 -12.99
C ILE A 346 -0.31 42.54 -13.17
N GLY A 347 0.83 42.08 -13.72
CA GLY A 347 2.06 42.88 -13.82
C GLY A 347 1.98 44.05 -14.80
N THR A 348 1.06 44.01 -15.77
CA THR A 348 0.93 45.05 -16.83
C THR A 348 -0.36 45.86 -16.72
N SER A 349 -1.26 45.49 -15.80
CA SER A 349 -2.59 46.11 -15.66
C SER A 349 -2.59 47.22 -14.61
N LYS A 350 -3.48 48.19 -14.76
CA LYS A 350 -3.71 49.27 -13.79
C LYS A 350 -4.87 48.92 -12.87
N THR A 351 -4.82 49.42 -11.64
CA THR A 351 -5.93 49.29 -10.68
C THR A 351 -7.09 50.20 -11.09
N VAL A 352 -8.27 49.61 -11.33
CA VAL A 352 -9.54 50.29 -11.64
C VAL A 352 -10.18 50.84 -10.37
N CYS A 353 -10.26 50.00 -9.34
CA CYS A 353 -10.75 50.32 -8.01
C CYS A 353 -10.31 49.25 -7.01
N LYS A 354 -10.68 49.44 -5.74
CA LYS A 354 -10.50 48.47 -4.68
C LYS A 354 -11.86 47.85 -4.38
N LEU A 355 -11.93 46.52 -4.42
CA LEU A 355 -13.10 45.74 -4.04
C LEU A 355 -13.03 45.56 -2.53
N GLU A 356 -13.96 46.16 -1.79
CA GLU A 356 -13.95 46.09 -0.33
C GLU A 356 -14.58 44.80 0.19
N LEU A 357 -14.30 44.50 1.48
CA LEU A 357 -14.83 43.31 2.14
C LEU A 357 -16.36 43.28 2.04
N ASP A 358 -16.89 42.12 1.64
CA ASP A 358 -18.30 41.82 1.44
C ASP A 358 -19.00 42.53 0.26
N GLU A 359 -18.28 43.29 -0.57
CA GLU A 359 -18.82 43.76 -1.86
C GLU A 359 -19.13 42.58 -2.79
N LEU A 360 -20.21 42.72 -3.56
CA LEU A 360 -20.65 41.71 -4.52
C LEU A 360 -20.21 42.04 -5.94
N VAL A 361 -19.76 41.02 -6.65
CA VAL A 361 -19.39 41.11 -8.06
C VAL A 361 -20.16 40.08 -8.88
N GLU A 362 -20.55 40.44 -10.09
CA GLU A 362 -21.12 39.55 -11.10
C GLU A 362 -20.02 39.10 -12.05
N ALA A 363 -19.85 37.79 -12.24
CA ALA A 363 -18.94 37.22 -13.22
C ALA A 363 -19.43 37.46 -14.64
N LEU A 364 -18.58 38.08 -15.45
CA LEU A 364 -18.83 38.31 -16.88
C LEU A 364 -18.30 37.15 -17.72
N GLU A 365 -17.27 36.46 -17.24
CA GLU A 365 -16.66 35.30 -17.89
C GLU A 365 -16.28 34.21 -16.88
N PRO A 366 -16.17 32.93 -17.30
CA PRO A 366 -15.64 31.87 -16.45
C PRO A 366 -14.25 32.19 -15.91
N PRO A 367 -13.90 31.76 -14.68
CA PRO A 367 -12.58 31.98 -14.11
C PRO A 367 -11.46 31.45 -15.01
N LYS A 368 -10.40 32.23 -15.19
CA LYS A 368 -9.21 31.86 -15.98
C LYS A 368 -7.99 31.78 -15.08
N THR A 369 -7.17 30.75 -15.26
CA THR A 369 -5.90 30.62 -14.54
C THR A 369 -4.81 31.37 -15.29
N ASN A 370 -4.09 32.24 -14.58
CA ASN A 370 -2.86 32.83 -15.08
C ASN A 370 -1.71 31.88 -14.72
N ASP A 371 -1.25 31.10 -15.70
CA ASP A 371 -0.23 30.06 -15.50
C ASP A 371 1.14 30.63 -15.09
N ALA A 372 1.44 31.88 -15.44
CA ALA A 372 2.73 32.52 -15.12
C ALA A 372 2.88 32.79 -13.62
N ILE A 373 1.80 33.05 -12.91
CA ILE A 373 1.79 33.35 -11.47
C ILE A 373 1.01 32.33 -10.63
N GLY A 374 0.36 31.35 -11.27
CA GLY A 374 -0.41 30.28 -10.61
C GLY A 374 -1.69 30.77 -9.92
N VAL A 375 -2.28 31.88 -10.39
CA VAL A 375 -3.43 32.53 -9.75
C VAL A 375 -4.66 32.47 -10.66
N THR A 376 -5.80 32.03 -10.13
CA THR A 376 -7.09 32.09 -10.84
C THR A 376 -7.70 33.48 -10.70
N ARG A 377 -8.09 34.08 -11.83
CA ARG A 377 -8.70 35.42 -11.89
C ARG A 377 -10.09 35.37 -12.53
N LEU A 378 -10.95 36.26 -12.09
CA LEU A 378 -12.32 36.43 -12.54
C LEU A 378 -12.49 37.80 -13.19
N HIS A 379 -13.04 37.83 -14.40
CA HIS A 379 -13.53 39.08 -15.00
C HIS A 379 -14.93 39.35 -14.47
N CYS A 380 -15.12 40.46 -13.77
CA CYS A 380 -16.36 40.73 -13.07
C CYS A 380 -16.77 42.21 -13.13
N ARG A 381 -18.06 42.44 -12.95
CA ARG A 381 -18.69 43.75 -12.74
C ARG A 381 -19.03 43.90 -11.27
N LEU A 382 -18.60 44.99 -10.64
CA LEU A 382 -18.98 45.34 -9.28
C LEU A 382 -20.43 45.81 -9.27
N LEU A 383 -21.26 45.20 -8.43
CA LEU A 383 -22.70 45.48 -8.41
C LEU A 383 -23.02 46.87 -7.83
N GLU A 384 -22.24 47.36 -6.88
CA GLU A 384 -22.48 48.69 -6.27
C GLU A 384 -22.01 49.85 -7.16
N SER A 385 -20.83 49.72 -7.77
CA SER A 385 -20.21 50.82 -8.53
C SER A 385 -20.41 50.72 -10.05
N GLY A 386 -20.87 49.57 -10.55
CA GLY A 386 -20.97 49.27 -11.99
C GLY A 386 -19.63 49.11 -12.70
N LYS A 387 -18.50 49.26 -12.00
CA LYS A 387 -17.16 49.16 -12.59
C LYS A 387 -16.82 47.72 -12.95
N GLU A 388 -16.12 47.54 -14.05
CA GLU A 388 -15.70 46.22 -14.56
C GLU A 388 -14.19 46.06 -14.46
N GLY A 389 -13.73 44.83 -14.23
CA GLY A 389 -12.32 44.48 -14.28
C GLY A 389 -12.02 43.07 -13.78
N TRP A 390 -10.75 42.78 -13.57
CA TRP A 390 -10.22 41.49 -13.18
C TRP A 390 -9.84 41.45 -11.70
N VAL A 391 -10.31 40.42 -11.00
CA VAL A 391 -10.02 40.18 -9.58
C VAL A 391 -9.45 38.78 -9.40
N SER A 392 -8.40 38.65 -8.58
CA SER A 392 -7.86 37.33 -8.23
C SER A 392 -8.81 36.63 -7.27
N MET A 393 -9.21 35.40 -7.55
CA MET A 393 -10.11 34.64 -6.67
C MET A 393 -9.39 34.06 -5.47
N LYS A 394 -8.19 33.52 -5.69
CA LYS A 394 -7.31 32.96 -4.66
C LYS A 394 -5.87 33.36 -4.93
N GLY A 395 -5.22 33.98 -3.95
CA GLY A 395 -3.81 34.37 -4.05
C GLY A 395 -2.87 33.17 -4.07
N ASN A 396 -1.63 33.41 -4.52
CA ASN A 396 -0.55 32.41 -4.56
C ASN A 396 -0.17 31.84 -3.18
N GLN A 397 -0.42 32.59 -2.09
CA GLN A 397 -0.23 32.14 -0.71
C GLN A 397 -1.47 31.46 -0.10
N GLY A 398 -2.53 31.27 -0.89
CA GLY A 398 -3.73 30.54 -0.48
C GLY A 398 -4.89 31.38 0.05
N THR A 399 -4.72 32.69 0.24
CA THR A 399 -5.81 33.61 0.64
C THR A 399 -6.93 33.61 -0.39
N ILE A 400 -8.16 33.34 0.04
CA ILE A 400 -9.36 33.40 -0.80
C ILE A 400 -9.92 34.83 -0.74
N TYR A 401 -9.98 35.49 -1.89
CA TYR A 401 -10.48 36.86 -2.04
C TYR A 401 -11.91 36.88 -2.57
N LEU A 402 -12.29 35.93 -3.43
CA LEU A 402 -13.65 35.78 -3.93
C LEU A 402 -14.19 34.40 -3.59
N GLU A 403 -15.34 34.37 -2.93
CA GLU A 403 -16.11 33.17 -2.67
C GLU A 403 -17.43 33.21 -3.44
N PRO A 404 -17.94 32.06 -3.93
CA PRO A 404 -19.26 32.02 -4.54
C PRO A 404 -20.32 32.64 -3.62
N PHE A 405 -21.18 33.49 -4.18
CA PHE A 405 -22.24 34.13 -3.40
C PHE A 405 -23.19 33.06 -2.85
N SER A 406 -23.39 33.08 -1.54
CA SER A 406 -24.42 32.32 -0.85
C SER A 406 -25.39 33.29 -0.20
N PRO A 407 -26.70 33.23 -0.52
CA PRO A 407 -27.72 34.04 0.12
C PRO A 407 -27.69 33.94 1.65
N TYR A 408 -27.47 32.74 2.19
CA TYR A 408 -27.38 32.50 3.64
C TYR A 408 -26.11 33.10 4.25
N THR A 409 -24.95 32.90 3.62
CA THR A 409 -23.68 33.42 4.16
C THR A 409 -23.66 34.94 4.13
N SER A 410 -24.18 35.55 3.06
CA SER A 410 -24.31 37.00 2.96
C SER A 410 -25.27 37.57 4.01
N PHE A 411 -26.42 36.93 4.22
CA PHE A 411 -27.38 37.31 5.25
C PHE A 411 -26.79 37.20 6.66
N THR A 412 -26.14 36.09 6.99
CA THR A 412 -25.61 35.83 8.34
C THR A 412 -24.50 36.80 8.72
N LYS A 413 -23.62 37.16 7.77
CA LYS A 413 -22.61 38.21 7.95
C LYS A 413 -23.23 39.58 8.23
N SER A 414 -24.25 39.96 7.46
CA SER A 414 -24.96 41.24 7.66
C SER A 414 -25.64 41.29 9.03
N LEU A 415 -26.35 40.21 9.40
CA LEU A 415 -27.02 40.08 10.69
C LEU A 415 -26.04 40.15 11.87
N GLU A 416 -24.87 39.52 11.78
CA GLU A 416 -23.83 39.59 12.81
C GLU A 416 -23.33 41.03 13.02
N ARG A 417 -23.13 41.80 11.94
CA ARG A 417 -22.75 43.22 12.06
C ARG A 417 -23.82 44.05 12.75
N VAL A 418 -25.10 43.84 12.41
CA VAL A 418 -26.22 44.54 13.04
C VAL A 418 -26.28 44.19 14.53
N LEU A 419 -26.23 42.90 14.90
CA LEU A 419 -26.23 42.46 16.31
C LEU A 419 -25.06 43.01 17.12
N GLU A 420 -23.88 43.11 16.51
CA GLU A 420 -22.69 43.68 17.16
C GLU A 420 -22.82 45.20 17.34
N ALA A 421 -23.35 45.91 16.34
CA ALA A 421 -23.64 47.34 16.44
C ALA A 421 -24.70 47.62 17.53
N THR A 422 -25.78 46.85 17.57
CA THR A 422 -26.82 46.92 18.61
C THR A 422 -26.22 46.66 19.98
N ALA A 423 -25.41 45.59 20.14
CA ALA A 423 -24.76 45.27 21.42
C ALA A 423 -23.86 46.41 21.90
N LYS A 424 -23.07 47.02 21.00
CA LYS A 424 -22.21 48.18 21.33
C LYS A 424 -23.02 49.40 21.75
N LYS A 425 -24.11 49.75 21.05
CA LYS A 425 -24.98 50.87 21.43
C LYS A 425 -25.62 50.65 22.81
N THR A 426 -26.20 49.48 23.04
CA THR A 426 -26.81 49.13 24.34
C THR A 426 -25.77 49.09 25.48
N ALA A 427 -24.55 48.61 25.22
CA ALA A 427 -23.46 48.64 26.19
C ALA A 427 -23.00 50.06 26.52
N LYS A 428 -22.90 50.96 25.52
CA LYS A 428 -22.58 52.38 25.74
C LYS A 428 -23.62 53.06 26.62
N ALA A 429 -24.92 52.87 26.34
CA ALA A 429 -26.01 53.42 27.15
C ALA A 429 -25.98 52.87 28.60
N SER A 430 -25.73 51.57 28.78
CA SER A 430 -25.59 50.94 30.11
C SER A 430 -24.41 51.52 30.90
N THR A 431 -23.26 51.70 30.25
CA THR A 431 -22.06 52.30 30.86
C THR A 431 -22.32 53.75 31.24
N PHE A 432 -22.95 54.54 30.37
CA PHE A 432 -23.29 55.94 30.65
C PHE A 432 -24.20 56.07 31.88
N ILE A 433 -25.32 55.33 31.92
CA ILE A 433 -26.27 55.36 33.05
C ILE A 433 -25.60 54.91 34.36
N LYS A 434 -24.73 53.88 34.32
CA LYS A 434 -23.98 53.43 35.49
C LYS A 434 -22.98 54.47 35.98
N GLN A 435 -22.17 55.01 35.07
CA GLN A 435 -21.14 55.98 35.38
C GLN A 435 -21.75 57.27 35.93
N LYS A 436 -22.75 57.85 35.26
CA LYS A 436 -23.43 59.06 35.74
C LYS A 436 -24.18 58.82 37.05
N GLY A 437 -24.79 57.65 37.23
CA GLY A 437 -25.37 57.27 38.52
C GLY A 437 -24.34 57.16 39.66
N ALA A 438 -23.09 56.80 39.37
CA ALA A 438 -22.00 56.75 40.34
C ALA A 438 -21.41 58.15 40.62
N GLU A 439 -21.23 58.99 39.58
CA GLU A 439 -20.79 60.38 39.71
C GLU A 439 -21.74 61.20 40.62
N LEU A 440 -23.05 60.95 40.54
CA LEU A 440 -24.07 61.61 41.38
C LEU A 440 -24.24 60.97 42.77
N ALA A 441 -23.45 59.96 43.14
CA ALA A 441 -23.65 59.22 44.39
C ALA A 441 -23.40 60.06 45.65
N SER A 442 -22.49 61.04 45.58
CA SER A 442 -22.13 61.94 46.68
C SER A 442 -23.16 63.07 46.90
N CYS A 443 -24.07 63.31 45.96
CA CYS A 443 -25.14 64.29 46.09
C CYS A 443 -26.28 63.73 46.95
N SER A 444 -26.43 64.21 48.18
CA SER A 444 -27.44 63.73 49.14
C SER A 444 -28.74 64.54 49.16
N GLN A 445 -28.74 65.77 48.63
CA GLN A 445 -29.89 66.66 48.56
C GLN A 445 -29.85 67.49 47.27
N GLY A 446 -31.00 68.04 46.87
CA GLY A 446 -31.15 68.92 45.71
C GLY A 446 -31.39 68.20 44.37
N PRO A 447 -31.47 68.97 43.26
CA PRO A 447 -31.85 68.47 41.93
C PRO A 447 -30.99 67.34 41.38
N LEU A 448 -29.69 67.29 41.72
CA LEU A 448 -28.81 66.20 41.33
C LEU A 448 -29.13 64.87 42.03
N ALA A 449 -29.65 64.91 43.27
CA ALA A 449 -30.11 63.71 43.98
C ALA A 449 -31.40 63.15 43.36
N GLU A 450 -32.30 64.03 42.91
CA GLU A 450 -33.51 63.66 42.14
C GLU A 450 -33.12 63.02 40.79
N ALA A 451 -32.16 63.61 40.07
CA ALA A 451 -31.61 63.07 38.82
C ALA A 451 -31.02 61.67 39.00
N ARG A 452 -30.31 61.42 40.11
CA ARG A 452 -29.83 60.07 40.48
C ARG A 452 -31.00 59.11 40.65
N GLY A 453 -32.09 59.55 41.28
CA GLY A 453 -33.33 58.79 41.40
C GLY A 453 -33.91 58.40 40.03
N GLU A 454 -34.04 59.35 39.11
CA GLU A 454 -34.53 59.09 37.75
C GLU A 454 -33.57 58.19 36.93
N LEU A 455 -32.26 58.41 36.99
CA LEU A 455 -31.26 57.51 36.37
C LEU A 455 -31.36 56.08 36.93
N SER A 456 -31.66 55.93 38.22
CA SER A 456 -31.85 54.60 38.83
C SER A 456 -33.07 53.86 38.26
N LYS A 457 -34.11 54.58 37.83
CA LYS A 457 -35.28 54.01 37.14
C LYS A 457 -34.97 53.58 35.70
N LEU A 458 -33.96 54.17 35.05
CA LEU A 458 -33.50 53.74 33.71
C LEU A 458 -32.64 52.48 33.74
N ARG A 459 -31.98 52.16 34.87
CA ARG A 459 -31.18 50.93 35.04
C ARG A 459 -31.92 49.62 34.70
N PRO A 460 -33.15 49.35 35.21
CA PRO A 460 -33.88 48.15 34.83
C PRO A 460 -34.29 48.14 33.35
N LYS A 461 -34.58 49.30 32.74
CA LYS A 461 -34.91 49.40 31.31
C LYS A 461 -33.71 49.04 30.42
N ILE A 462 -32.54 49.63 30.69
CA ILE A 462 -31.34 49.30 29.92
C ILE A 462 -30.88 47.85 30.16
N SER A 463 -31.07 47.31 31.37
CA SER A 463 -30.83 45.89 31.66
C SER A 463 -31.76 44.98 30.86
N SER A 464 -33.04 45.34 30.72
CA SER A 464 -34.01 44.65 29.87
C SER A 464 -33.59 44.70 28.39
N ALA A 465 -33.15 45.87 27.90
CA ALA A 465 -32.62 46.00 26.55
C ALA A 465 -31.36 45.13 26.32
N GLN A 466 -30.41 45.08 27.28
CA GLN A 466 -29.25 44.19 27.23
C GLN A 466 -29.68 42.72 27.15
N LYS A 467 -30.68 42.33 27.94
CA LYS A 467 -31.23 40.97 27.90
C LYS A 467 -31.88 40.65 26.55
N LYS A 468 -32.65 41.57 25.97
CA LYS A 468 -33.23 41.40 24.63
C LYS A 468 -32.17 41.15 23.55
N VAL A 469 -31.04 41.87 23.59
CA VAL A 469 -29.92 41.64 22.67
C VAL A 469 -29.31 40.25 22.86
N GLU A 470 -29.10 39.82 24.11
CA GLU A 470 -28.51 38.50 24.41
C GLU A 470 -29.45 37.36 23.99
N ASP A 471 -30.74 37.47 24.31
CA ASP A 471 -31.77 36.51 23.91
C ASP A 471 -31.87 36.41 22.38
N MET A 472 -31.74 37.54 21.66
CA MET A 472 -31.71 37.57 20.20
C MET A 472 -30.46 36.90 19.63
N LYS A 473 -29.27 37.18 20.18
CA LYS A 473 -28.02 36.50 19.79
C LYS A 473 -28.15 34.98 19.94
N LYS A 474 -28.73 34.52 21.05
CA LYS A 474 -28.99 33.10 21.30
C LYS A 474 -29.97 32.49 20.30
N ARG A 475 -31.12 33.14 20.05
CA ARG A 475 -32.11 32.69 19.06
C ARG A 475 -31.50 32.59 17.65
N VAL A 476 -30.66 33.55 17.27
CA VAL A 476 -29.94 33.52 15.98
C VAL A 476 -28.96 32.34 15.93
N ALA A 477 -28.20 32.08 16.99
CA ALA A 477 -27.29 30.94 17.05
C ALA A 477 -28.03 29.59 16.93
N ASP A 478 -29.15 29.44 17.64
CA ASP A 478 -30.00 28.24 17.56
C ASP A 478 -30.60 28.07 16.15
N ALA A 479 -31.09 29.17 15.55
CA ALA A 479 -31.64 29.15 14.20
C ALA A 479 -30.58 28.82 13.13
N LYS A 480 -29.33 29.31 13.27
CA LYS A 480 -28.21 28.91 12.41
C LYS A 480 -27.94 27.41 12.48
N LYS A 481 -27.99 26.82 13.68
CA LYS A 481 -27.79 25.39 13.90
C LYS A 481 -28.91 24.56 13.28
N GLU A 482 -30.16 24.97 13.46
CA GLU A 482 -31.31 24.29 12.86
C GLU A 482 -31.33 24.41 11.33
N TYR A 483 -30.99 25.58 10.78
CA TYR A 483 -30.83 25.76 9.33
C TYR A 483 -29.76 24.82 8.77
N SER A 484 -28.58 24.76 9.40
CA SER A 484 -27.49 23.87 8.98
C SER A 484 -27.91 22.39 8.97
N LYS A 485 -28.69 21.93 9.97
CA LYS A 485 -29.24 20.57 9.96
C LYS A 485 -30.20 20.32 8.80
N LYS A 486 -31.08 21.28 8.48
CA LYS A 486 -32.02 21.17 7.36
C LYS A 486 -31.28 21.16 6.01
N GLU A 487 -30.30 22.04 5.84
CA GLU A 487 -29.47 22.10 4.63
C GLU A 487 -28.70 20.79 4.42
N GLU A 488 -28.08 20.24 5.47
CA GLU A 488 -27.40 18.94 5.41
C GLU A 488 -28.37 17.79 5.11
N ALA A 489 -29.59 17.83 5.64
CA ALA A 489 -30.61 16.82 5.38
C ALA A 489 -31.05 16.83 3.90
N GLU A 490 -31.36 18.00 3.33
CA GLU A 490 -31.69 18.14 1.90
C GLU A 490 -30.53 17.69 1.01
N ARG A 491 -29.29 18.11 1.35
CA ARG A 491 -28.09 17.70 0.62
C ARG A 491 -27.88 16.18 0.66
N ARG A 492 -28.13 15.54 1.80
CA ARG A 492 -28.06 14.07 1.94
C ARG A 492 -29.10 13.36 1.10
N VAL A 493 -30.34 13.84 1.08
CA VAL A 493 -31.41 13.24 0.25
C VAL A 493 -31.05 13.32 -1.22
N GLN A 494 -30.59 14.48 -1.72
CA GLN A 494 -30.16 14.64 -3.11
C GLN A 494 -28.96 13.74 -3.45
N GLN A 495 -28.00 13.62 -2.53
CA GLN A 495 -26.85 12.74 -2.72
C GLN A 495 -27.24 11.25 -2.73
N GLU A 496 -28.17 10.83 -1.86
CA GLU A 496 -28.64 9.44 -1.81
C GLU A 496 -29.39 9.04 -3.09
N VAL A 497 -30.20 9.93 -3.66
CA VAL A 497 -30.87 9.71 -4.95
C VAL A 497 -29.84 9.48 -6.06
N ARG A 498 -28.81 10.33 -6.15
CA ARG A 498 -27.70 10.18 -7.11
C ARG A 498 -26.94 8.87 -6.93
N ASP A 499 -26.62 8.53 -5.68
CA ASP A 499 -25.88 7.33 -5.32
C ASP A 499 -26.67 6.06 -5.68
N ARG A 500 -28.00 6.06 -5.49
CA ARG A 500 -28.88 4.93 -5.84
C ARG A 500 -28.92 4.66 -7.34
N LYS A 501 -29.04 5.68 -8.19
CA LYS A 501 -29.00 5.50 -9.65
C LYS A 501 -27.63 5.04 -10.14
N THR A 502 -26.56 5.61 -9.58
CA THR A 502 -25.19 5.22 -9.90
C THR A 502 -24.97 3.74 -9.55
N ALA A 503 -25.41 3.32 -8.36
CA ALA A 503 -25.41 1.92 -7.94
C ALA A 503 -26.22 1.03 -8.90
N ALA A 504 -27.43 1.43 -9.27
CA ALA A 504 -28.27 0.67 -10.20
C ALA A 504 -27.62 0.49 -11.59
N THR A 505 -27.00 1.55 -12.12
CA THR A 505 -26.30 1.52 -13.41
C THR A 505 -25.11 0.56 -13.38
N ILE A 506 -24.30 0.63 -12.31
CA ILE A 506 -23.17 -0.28 -12.10
C ILE A 506 -23.65 -1.73 -12.03
N LEU A 507 -24.67 -1.99 -11.22
CA LEU A 507 -25.20 -3.35 -11.04
C LEU A 507 -25.80 -3.90 -12.32
N SER A 508 -26.52 -3.08 -13.10
CA SER A 508 -27.05 -3.50 -14.41
C SER A 508 -25.93 -3.92 -15.35
N ALA A 509 -24.90 -3.09 -15.50
CA ALA A 509 -23.77 -3.37 -16.41
C ALA A 509 -22.96 -4.60 -15.96
N VAL A 510 -22.80 -4.80 -14.66
CA VAL A 510 -22.13 -5.99 -14.09
C VAL A 510 -22.99 -7.24 -14.31
N ASN A 511 -24.28 -7.19 -14.00
CA ASN A 511 -25.18 -8.34 -14.11
C ASN A 511 -25.28 -8.85 -15.56
N GLU A 512 -25.38 -7.95 -16.55
CA GLU A 512 -25.45 -8.33 -17.96
C GLU A 512 -24.23 -9.17 -18.40
N ARG A 513 -23.02 -8.79 -17.94
CA ARG A 513 -21.80 -9.55 -18.25
C ARG A 513 -21.70 -10.85 -17.45
N VAL A 514 -22.21 -10.86 -16.23
CA VAL A 514 -22.26 -12.07 -15.39
C VAL A 514 -23.23 -13.09 -15.99
N ASP A 515 -24.38 -12.65 -16.51
CA ASP A 515 -25.34 -13.52 -17.19
C ASP A 515 -24.72 -14.18 -18.44
N ALA A 516 -23.94 -13.41 -19.22
CA ALA A 516 -23.19 -13.95 -20.36
C ALA A 516 -22.16 -15.01 -19.92
N MET A 517 -21.36 -14.71 -18.89
CA MET A 517 -20.40 -15.65 -18.30
C MET A 517 -21.07 -16.94 -17.82
N GLU A 518 -22.22 -16.83 -17.14
CA GLU A 518 -22.96 -17.99 -16.63
C GLU A 518 -23.57 -18.84 -17.75
N ALA A 519 -24.07 -18.19 -18.80
CA ALA A 519 -24.57 -18.90 -19.98
C ALA A 519 -23.44 -19.71 -20.65
N THR A 520 -22.25 -19.13 -20.83
CA THR A 520 -21.10 -19.83 -21.41
C THR A 520 -20.59 -20.94 -20.51
N ALA A 521 -20.54 -20.73 -19.18
CA ALA A 521 -20.15 -21.75 -18.22
C ALA A 521 -21.10 -22.95 -18.22
N LYS A 522 -22.41 -22.72 -18.32
CA LYS A 522 -23.41 -23.79 -18.43
C LYS A 522 -23.23 -24.58 -19.73
N ARG A 523 -23.02 -23.91 -20.86
CA ARG A 523 -22.75 -24.57 -22.14
C ARG A 523 -21.49 -25.44 -22.09
N LEU A 524 -20.43 -24.98 -21.41
CA LEU A 524 -19.22 -25.77 -21.20
C LEU A 524 -19.52 -27.04 -20.39
N GLU A 525 -20.27 -26.91 -19.29
CA GLU A 525 -20.66 -28.06 -18.46
C GLU A 525 -21.50 -29.09 -19.23
N GLU A 526 -22.49 -28.64 -20.00
CA GLU A 526 -23.33 -29.48 -20.85
C GLU A 526 -22.51 -30.17 -21.96
N ALA A 527 -21.59 -29.46 -22.60
CA ALA A 527 -20.79 -29.99 -23.69
C ALA A 527 -19.86 -31.13 -23.26
N VAL A 528 -19.34 -31.09 -22.03
CA VAL A 528 -18.40 -32.11 -21.51
C VAL A 528 -19.08 -33.22 -20.73
N GLN A 529 -20.35 -33.06 -20.36
CA GLN A 529 -21.06 -33.97 -19.47
C GLN A 529 -21.06 -35.41 -19.98
N SER A 530 -21.35 -35.61 -21.27
CA SER A 530 -21.43 -36.93 -21.90
C SER A 530 -20.13 -37.74 -21.79
N LEU A 531 -18.98 -37.08 -21.89
CA LEU A 531 -17.66 -37.71 -21.77
C LEU A 531 -17.21 -37.85 -20.32
N THR A 532 -17.38 -36.80 -19.51
CA THR A 532 -16.86 -36.75 -18.13
C THR A 532 -17.65 -37.62 -17.15
N SER A 533 -18.93 -37.89 -17.42
CA SER A 533 -19.76 -38.81 -16.62
C SER A 533 -19.65 -40.27 -17.07
N ALA A 534 -19.01 -40.55 -18.20
CA ALA A 534 -18.85 -41.92 -18.68
C ALA A 534 -17.74 -42.65 -17.88
N GLU A 535 -18.01 -43.90 -17.49
CA GLU A 535 -17.06 -44.77 -16.79
C GLU A 535 -17.05 -46.19 -17.37
N GLY A 536 -15.97 -46.94 -17.08
CA GLY A 536 -15.82 -48.33 -17.50
C GLY A 536 -16.03 -48.53 -19.01
N ALA A 537 -16.82 -49.54 -19.36
CA ALA A 537 -17.11 -49.90 -20.76
C ALA A 537 -17.80 -48.76 -21.54
N ALA A 538 -18.62 -47.93 -20.89
CA ALA A 538 -19.29 -46.81 -21.54
C ALA A 538 -18.29 -45.72 -21.96
N LEU A 539 -17.26 -45.48 -21.13
CA LEU A 539 -16.17 -44.56 -21.46
C LEU A 539 -15.31 -45.13 -22.60
N GLU A 540 -14.96 -46.41 -22.53
CA GLU A 540 -14.17 -47.07 -23.58
C GLU A 540 -14.89 -47.12 -24.94
N ALA A 541 -16.22 -47.12 -24.96
CA ALA A 541 -17.03 -47.09 -26.17
C ALA A 541 -17.41 -45.67 -26.65
N PHE A 542 -16.93 -44.62 -25.97
CA PHE A 542 -17.29 -43.24 -26.30
C PHE A 542 -16.74 -42.85 -27.68
N ALA A 543 -17.63 -42.63 -28.66
CA ALA A 543 -17.27 -42.55 -30.07
C ALA A 543 -16.60 -41.23 -30.48
N THR A 544 -16.89 -40.11 -29.81
CA THR A 544 -16.49 -38.76 -30.25
C THR A 544 -15.68 -37.95 -29.21
N PRO A 545 -14.60 -38.49 -28.61
CA PRO A 545 -13.85 -37.81 -27.57
C PRO A 545 -13.08 -36.57 -28.05
N LEU A 546 -12.64 -36.52 -29.31
CA LEU A 546 -11.93 -35.37 -29.87
C LEU A 546 -12.88 -34.22 -30.15
N THR A 547 -14.09 -34.50 -30.66
CA THR A 547 -15.13 -33.48 -30.84
C THR A 547 -15.47 -32.82 -29.51
N VAL A 548 -15.72 -33.61 -28.45
CA VAL A 548 -15.97 -33.05 -27.11
C VAL A 548 -14.78 -32.24 -26.59
N THR A 549 -13.55 -32.72 -26.81
CA THR A 549 -12.35 -31.97 -26.42
C THR A 549 -12.29 -30.62 -27.11
N GLN A 550 -12.42 -30.57 -28.44
CA GLN A 550 -12.36 -29.33 -29.23
C GLN A 550 -13.49 -28.35 -28.87
N ASP A 551 -14.72 -28.85 -28.69
CA ASP A 551 -15.85 -28.02 -28.30
C ASP A 551 -15.66 -27.45 -26.89
N SER A 552 -15.12 -28.26 -25.98
CA SER A 552 -14.80 -27.82 -24.63
C SER A 552 -13.71 -26.73 -24.62
N GLU A 553 -12.67 -26.86 -25.44
CA GLU A 553 -11.59 -25.88 -25.56
C GLU A 553 -12.11 -24.55 -26.10
N LYS A 554 -12.95 -24.58 -27.15
CA LYS A 554 -13.62 -23.39 -27.70
C LYS A 554 -14.49 -22.69 -26.65
N LEU A 555 -15.30 -23.45 -25.91
CA LEU A 555 -16.18 -22.90 -24.88
C LEU A 555 -15.40 -22.39 -23.66
N ALA A 556 -14.30 -23.04 -23.28
CA ALA A 556 -13.42 -22.57 -22.22
C ALA A 556 -12.72 -21.25 -22.61
N ALA A 557 -12.30 -21.10 -23.86
CA ALA A 557 -11.75 -19.84 -24.38
C ALA A 557 -12.80 -18.72 -24.39
N ALA A 558 -14.04 -19.03 -24.82
CA ALA A 558 -15.15 -18.07 -24.76
C ALA A 558 -15.45 -17.64 -23.30
N LEU A 559 -15.49 -18.61 -22.38
CA LEU A 559 -15.71 -18.33 -20.95
C LEU A 559 -14.58 -17.48 -20.36
N ALA A 560 -13.34 -17.72 -20.75
CA ALA A 560 -12.20 -16.88 -20.32
C ALA A 560 -12.35 -15.44 -20.81
N ALA A 561 -12.86 -15.22 -22.03
CA ALA A 561 -13.17 -13.89 -22.54
C ALA A 561 -14.30 -13.21 -21.75
N ASP A 562 -15.38 -13.94 -21.42
CA ASP A 562 -16.48 -13.42 -20.60
C ASP A 562 -16.01 -13.07 -19.18
N VAL A 563 -15.20 -13.94 -18.56
CA VAL A 563 -14.56 -13.69 -17.26
C VAL A 563 -13.70 -12.42 -17.29
N ALA A 564 -12.89 -12.24 -18.34
CA ALA A 564 -12.10 -11.02 -18.53
C ALA A 564 -12.99 -9.78 -18.71
N ALA A 565 -14.09 -9.90 -19.44
CA ALA A 565 -15.06 -8.81 -19.62
C ALA A 565 -15.74 -8.41 -18.30
N VAL A 566 -16.12 -9.38 -17.46
CA VAL A 566 -16.65 -9.09 -16.11
C VAL A 566 -15.58 -8.39 -15.26
N LYS A 567 -14.37 -8.94 -15.16
CA LYS A 567 -13.27 -8.35 -14.37
C LYS A 567 -12.98 -6.91 -14.81
N ALA A 568 -12.90 -6.64 -16.12
CA ALA A 568 -12.71 -5.29 -16.65
C ALA A 568 -13.85 -4.32 -16.25
N CYS A 569 -15.11 -4.79 -16.27
CA CYS A 569 -16.26 -4.00 -15.82
C CYS A 569 -16.19 -3.65 -14.33
N LEU A 570 -15.78 -4.62 -13.50
CA LEU A 570 -15.63 -4.39 -12.06
C LEU A 570 -14.52 -3.38 -11.80
N THR A 571 -13.38 -3.48 -12.50
CA THR A 571 -12.27 -2.52 -12.38
C THR A 571 -12.67 -1.12 -12.80
N SER A 572 -13.45 -0.94 -13.89
CA SER A 572 -13.89 0.40 -14.32
C SER A 572 -14.79 1.10 -13.31
N HIS A 573 -15.47 0.35 -12.43
CA HIS A 573 -16.36 0.90 -11.40
C HIS A 573 -15.73 0.93 -10.00
N GLN A 574 -14.53 0.37 -9.82
CA GLN A 574 -13.88 0.24 -8.51
C GLN A 574 -13.60 1.59 -7.86
N GLY A 575 -13.19 2.59 -8.64
CA GLY A 575 -12.97 3.96 -8.14
C GLY A 575 -14.24 4.60 -7.55
N THR A 576 -15.40 4.30 -8.14
CA THR A 576 -16.71 4.84 -7.72
C THR A 576 -17.20 4.23 -6.42
N VAL A 577 -16.99 2.93 -6.20
CA VAL A 577 -17.51 2.21 -5.02
C VAL A 577 -16.50 2.06 -3.88
N ALA A 578 -15.19 2.22 -4.12
CA ALA A 578 -14.14 1.89 -3.14
C ALA A 578 -14.30 2.63 -1.81
N ARG A 579 -14.63 3.93 -1.85
CA ARG A 579 -14.75 4.81 -0.67
C ARG A 579 -16.12 4.73 0.03
N ALA A 580 -17.08 3.99 -0.52
CA ALA A 580 -18.42 3.90 0.05
C ALA A 580 -18.44 3.04 1.32
N SER A 581 -18.84 3.66 2.44
CA SER A 581 -18.95 3.02 3.76
C SER A 581 -20.39 2.74 4.20
N ARG A 582 -21.39 3.41 3.61
CA ARG A 582 -22.83 3.24 3.86
C ARG A 582 -23.65 3.70 2.65
N GLY A 583 -24.93 3.35 2.62
CA GLY A 583 -25.88 3.76 1.57
C GLY A 583 -25.81 2.93 0.28
N PRO A 584 -26.50 3.36 -0.79
CA PRO A 584 -26.67 2.56 -2.01
C PRO A 584 -25.36 2.17 -2.72
N LEU A 585 -24.36 3.04 -2.74
CA LEU A 585 -23.04 2.71 -3.31
C LEU A 585 -22.30 1.65 -2.49
N HIS A 586 -22.53 1.57 -1.17
CA HIS A 586 -21.98 0.50 -0.35
C HIS A 586 -22.67 -0.84 -0.63
N GLU A 587 -23.98 -0.84 -0.82
CA GLU A 587 -24.71 -2.04 -1.26
C GLU A 587 -24.17 -2.55 -2.61
N ALA A 588 -23.96 -1.65 -3.59
CA ALA A 588 -23.32 -2.00 -4.86
C ALA A 588 -21.89 -2.56 -4.66
N LYS A 589 -21.09 -1.97 -3.77
CA LYS A 589 -19.76 -2.48 -3.40
C LYS A 589 -19.84 -3.94 -2.90
N THR A 590 -20.78 -4.24 -2.02
CA THR A 590 -20.96 -5.60 -1.48
C THR A 590 -21.40 -6.60 -2.56
N ALA A 591 -22.28 -6.19 -3.47
CA ALA A 591 -22.72 -7.03 -4.58
C ALA A 591 -21.56 -7.30 -5.57
N VAL A 592 -20.79 -6.27 -5.94
CA VAL A 592 -19.57 -6.38 -6.76
C VAL A 592 -18.56 -7.36 -6.15
N ALA A 593 -18.36 -7.33 -4.84
CA ALA A 593 -17.48 -8.27 -4.16
C ALA A 593 -17.97 -9.73 -4.26
N LYS A 594 -19.28 -9.97 -4.15
CA LYS A 594 -19.88 -11.30 -4.35
C LYS A 594 -19.71 -11.79 -5.79
N VAL A 595 -19.86 -10.90 -6.77
CA VAL A 595 -19.62 -11.22 -8.18
C VAL A 595 -18.17 -11.65 -8.40
N MET A 596 -17.18 -10.96 -7.81
CA MET A 596 -15.77 -11.35 -7.94
C MET A 596 -15.52 -12.78 -7.46
N VAL A 597 -16.09 -13.17 -6.32
CA VAL A 597 -15.99 -14.55 -5.80
C VAL A 597 -16.62 -15.56 -6.77
N LYS A 598 -17.74 -15.20 -7.41
CA LYS A 598 -18.43 -16.05 -8.40
C LYS A 598 -17.64 -16.19 -9.70
N VAL A 599 -16.96 -15.12 -10.14
CA VAL A 599 -16.06 -15.15 -11.29
C VAL A 599 -14.90 -16.11 -11.04
N ASP A 600 -14.23 -15.98 -9.89
CA ASP A 600 -13.10 -16.84 -9.52
C ASP A 600 -13.51 -18.32 -9.39
N SER A 601 -14.71 -18.60 -8.87
CA SER A 601 -15.21 -19.97 -8.77
C SER A 601 -15.56 -20.56 -10.14
N THR A 602 -16.13 -19.76 -11.04
CA THR A 602 -16.46 -20.17 -12.42
C THR A 602 -15.20 -20.44 -13.24
N GLU A 603 -14.17 -19.59 -13.12
CA GLU A 603 -12.88 -19.78 -13.75
C GLU A 603 -12.20 -21.09 -13.30
N LYS A 604 -12.19 -21.36 -11.99
CA LYS A 604 -11.69 -22.63 -11.44
C LYS A 604 -12.47 -23.84 -11.95
N LYS A 605 -13.81 -23.74 -12.02
CA LYS A 605 -14.67 -24.81 -12.53
C LYS A 605 -14.35 -25.13 -13.99
N SER A 606 -14.12 -24.12 -14.83
CA SER A 606 -13.70 -24.28 -16.23
C SER A 606 -12.43 -25.13 -16.35
N VAL A 607 -11.39 -24.77 -15.59
CA VAL A 607 -10.11 -25.52 -15.57
C VAL A 607 -10.31 -26.96 -15.09
N GLN A 608 -11.15 -27.16 -14.07
CA GLN A 608 -11.46 -28.49 -13.56
C GLN A 608 -12.18 -29.37 -14.60
N LEU A 609 -13.14 -28.81 -15.34
CA LEU A 609 -13.84 -29.53 -16.42
C LEU A 609 -12.88 -29.92 -17.54
N GLN A 610 -11.99 -29.02 -17.96
CA GLN A 610 -10.94 -29.31 -18.95
C GLN A 610 -10.01 -30.46 -18.49
N ALA A 611 -9.61 -30.46 -17.22
CA ALA A 611 -8.81 -31.54 -16.66
C ALA A 611 -9.56 -32.89 -16.68
N SER A 612 -10.86 -32.89 -16.39
CA SER A 612 -11.71 -34.08 -16.44
C SER A 612 -11.84 -34.65 -17.86
N VAL A 613 -12.04 -33.78 -18.87
CA VAL A 613 -12.07 -34.18 -20.29
C VAL A 613 -10.76 -34.85 -20.69
N LYS A 614 -9.62 -34.23 -20.34
CA LYS A 614 -8.29 -34.77 -20.62
C LYS A 614 -8.05 -36.12 -19.93
N ALA A 615 -8.50 -36.26 -18.68
CA ALA A 615 -8.42 -37.51 -17.93
C ALA A 615 -9.26 -38.63 -18.58
N ALA A 616 -10.48 -38.31 -19.02
CA ALA A 616 -11.35 -39.23 -19.74
C ALA A 616 -10.71 -39.70 -21.05
N CYS A 617 -10.20 -38.77 -21.88
CA CYS A 617 -9.48 -39.08 -23.12
C CYS A 617 -8.25 -39.96 -22.86
N THR A 618 -7.48 -39.67 -21.80
CA THR A 618 -6.31 -40.49 -21.42
C THR A 618 -6.70 -41.93 -21.09
N LYS A 619 -7.82 -42.14 -20.39
CA LYS A 619 -8.35 -43.47 -20.10
C LYS A 619 -8.75 -44.21 -21.37
N ILE A 620 -9.46 -43.54 -22.29
CA ILE A 620 -9.85 -44.10 -23.60
C ILE A 620 -8.62 -44.58 -24.38
N SER A 621 -7.62 -43.72 -24.56
CA SER A 621 -6.40 -44.09 -25.30
C SER A 621 -5.60 -45.20 -24.62
N SER A 622 -5.54 -45.22 -23.29
CA SER A 622 -4.79 -46.25 -22.55
C SER A 622 -5.45 -47.63 -22.69
N ALA A 623 -6.78 -47.68 -22.64
CA ALA A 623 -7.54 -48.90 -22.89
C ALA A 623 -7.36 -49.39 -24.34
N ALA A 624 -7.40 -48.48 -25.32
CA ALA A 624 -7.11 -48.80 -26.72
C ALA A 624 -5.68 -49.34 -26.90
N SER A 625 -4.69 -48.71 -26.26
CA SER A 625 -3.27 -49.09 -26.37
C SER A 625 -3.01 -50.56 -26.05
N ALA A 626 -3.55 -51.05 -24.94
CA ALA A 626 -3.33 -52.44 -24.51
C ALA A 626 -3.98 -53.44 -25.49
N LYS A 627 -5.20 -53.14 -25.95
CA LYS A 627 -5.93 -54.00 -26.89
C LYS A 627 -5.28 -54.02 -28.28
N VAL A 628 -4.86 -52.86 -28.79
CA VAL A 628 -4.17 -52.73 -30.08
C VAL A 628 -2.82 -53.46 -30.06
N ALA A 629 -2.02 -53.27 -29.01
CA ALA A 629 -0.74 -53.96 -28.87
C ALA A 629 -0.90 -55.49 -28.85
N ALA A 630 -1.90 -55.99 -28.11
CA ALA A 630 -2.20 -57.43 -28.07
C ALA A 630 -2.65 -57.97 -29.43
N ALA A 631 -3.53 -57.25 -30.13
CA ALA A 631 -4.04 -57.64 -31.44
C ALA A 631 -2.93 -57.70 -32.51
N TRP A 632 -2.00 -56.74 -32.51
CA TRP A 632 -0.85 -56.79 -33.42
C TRP A 632 0.13 -57.91 -33.09
N ARG A 633 0.39 -58.20 -31.80
CA ARG A 633 1.21 -59.37 -31.43
C ARG A 633 0.59 -60.69 -31.93
N GLU A 634 -0.72 -60.85 -31.75
CA GLU A 634 -1.45 -62.02 -32.25
C GLU A 634 -1.40 -62.13 -33.77
N GLU A 635 -1.53 -61.02 -34.49
CA GLU A 635 -1.41 -61.02 -35.95
C GLU A 635 -0.01 -61.38 -36.44
N VAL A 636 1.03 -60.81 -35.84
CA VAL A 636 2.43 -61.11 -36.16
C VAL A 636 2.71 -62.59 -35.96
N GLN A 637 2.23 -63.16 -34.85
CA GLN A 637 2.33 -64.59 -34.57
C GLN A 637 1.56 -65.44 -35.61
N ARG A 638 0.30 -65.09 -35.90
CA ARG A 638 -0.56 -65.80 -36.86
C ARG A 638 0.03 -65.80 -38.28
N ARG A 639 0.62 -64.67 -38.70
CA ARG A 639 1.24 -64.49 -40.02
C ARG A 639 2.67 -65.01 -40.08
N THR A 640 3.28 -65.37 -38.94
CA THR A 640 4.70 -65.77 -38.85
C THR A 640 5.64 -64.73 -39.47
N ILE A 641 5.35 -63.45 -39.24
CA ILE A 641 6.21 -62.33 -39.64
C ILE A 641 6.89 -61.75 -38.40
N SER A 642 7.84 -60.84 -38.58
CA SER A 642 8.39 -60.05 -37.47
C SER A 642 7.58 -58.77 -37.26
N LEU A 643 7.71 -58.15 -36.07
CA LEU A 643 7.17 -56.80 -35.84
C LEU A 643 7.80 -55.76 -36.79
N GLU A 644 9.01 -56.04 -37.27
CA GLU A 644 9.69 -55.21 -38.24
C GLU A 644 8.99 -55.26 -39.60
N ASP A 645 8.62 -56.45 -40.07
CA ASP A 645 7.90 -56.62 -41.33
C ASP A 645 6.54 -55.92 -41.27
N LEU A 646 5.85 -56.02 -40.13
CA LEU A 646 4.60 -55.30 -39.90
C LEU A 646 4.81 -53.77 -39.91
N PHE A 647 5.84 -53.25 -39.26
CA PHE A 647 6.14 -51.82 -39.31
C PHE A 647 6.39 -51.35 -40.75
N LEU A 648 7.20 -52.06 -41.51
CA LEU A 648 7.53 -51.72 -42.91
C LEU A 648 6.29 -51.78 -43.82
N GLU A 649 5.38 -52.72 -43.59
CA GLU A 649 4.10 -52.80 -44.28
C GLU A 649 3.24 -51.54 -44.04
N LEU A 650 3.20 -51.07 -42.78
CA LEU A 650 2.39 -49.91 -42.37
C LEU A 650 3.01 -48.57 -42.77
N ALA A 651 4.33 -48.45 -42.69
CA ALA A 651 5.04 -47.26 -43.12
C ALA A 651 4.98 -47.11 -44.66
N LYS A 652 5.00 -48.23 -45.39
CA LYS A 652 5.30 -48.34 -46.84
C LYS A 652 6.81 -48.17 -47.10
N PRO A 653 7.36 -48.75 -48.19
CA PRO A 653 8.81 -48.88 -48.40
C PRO A 653 9.62 -47.58 -48.50
N SER A 654 8.96 -46.43 -48.61
CA SER A 654 9.59 -45.13 -48.86
C SER A 654 9.52 -44.15 -47.68
N THR A 655 8.99 -44.54 -46.51
CA THR A 655 8.92 -43.66 -45.34
C THR A 655 9.45 -44.33 -44.07
N GLU A 656 10.11 -43.55 -43.21
CA GLU A 656 10.66 -44.00 -41.92
C GLU A 656 9.63 -43.91 -40.77
N THR A 657 8.40 -43.48 -41.08
CA THR A 657 7.30 -43.31 -40.12
C THR A 657 5.98 -43.79 -40.71
N ILE A 658 5.06 -44.26 -39.85
CA ILE A 658 3.68 -44.57 -40.21
C ILE A 658 2.87 -43.27 -40.11
N SER A 659 2.27 -42.81 -41.21
CA SER A 659 1.38 -41.63 -41.17
C SER A 659 0.18 -41.87 -40.24
N GLU A 660 -0.32 -40.81 -39.59
CA GLU A 660 -1.51 -40.88 -38.71
C GLU A 660 -2.71 -41.55 -39.40
N ASP A 661 -2.98 -41.20 -40.65
CA ASP A 661 -4.07 -41.80 -41.43
C ASP A 661 -3.90 -43.31 -41.62
N ALA A 662 -2.69 -43.75 -42.01
CA ALA A 662 -2.39 -45.17 -42.20
C ALA A 662 -2.50 -45.95 -40.88
N PHE A 663 -1.99 -45.37 -39.79
CA PHE A 663 -2.07 -45.96 -38.46
C PHE A 663 -3.53 -46.08 -38.00
N CYS A 664 -4.31 -45.02 -38.10
CA CYS A 664 -5.72 -44.99 -37.70
C CYS A 664 -6.55 -46.01 -38.48
N ARG A 665 -6.44 -46.04 -39.82
CA ARG A 665 -7.13 -47.03 -40.66
C ARG A 665 -6.76 -48.45 -40.23
N ARG A 666 -5.46 -48.70 -40.05
CA ARG A 666 -5.00 -50.02 -39.66
C ARG A 666 -5.54 -50.48 -38.31
N VAL A 667 -5.60 -49.57 -37.33
CA VAL A 667 -6.13 -49.83 -35.99
C VAL A 667 -7.62 -50.15 -36.05
N GLN A 668 -8.39 -49.48 -36.91
CA GLN A 668 -9.82 -49.75 -37.11
C GLN A 668 -10.08 -51.11 -37.76
N ASP A 669 -9.20 -51.52 -38.69
CA ASP A 669 -9.29 -52.81 -39.38
C ASP A 669 -8.90 -54.01 -38.50
N LEU A 670 -8.42 -53.79 -37.27
CA LEU A 670 -8.09 -54.89 -36.37
C LEU A 670 -9.35 -55.58 -35.83
N PRO A 671 -9.45 -56.91 -35.93
CA PRO A 671 -10.64 -57.66 -35.53
C PRO A 671 -10.87 -57.55 -34.02
N GLY A 672 -12.12 -57.36 -33.62
CA GLY A 672 -12.55 -57.38 -32.20
C GLY A 672 -12.29 -56.10 -31.40
N LEU A 673 -11.70 -55.06 -32.01
CA LEU A 673 -11.39 -53.79 -31.34
C LEU A 673 -12.50 -52.75 -31.44
N GLY A 674 -13.12 -52.58 -32.63
CA GLY A 674 -14.29 -51.72 -32.83
C GLY A 674 -14.07 -50.23 -32.49
N LEU A 675 -12.83 -49.73 -32.59
CA LEU A 675 -12.51 -48.34 -32.26
C LEU A 675 -13.11 -47.37 -33.28
N SER A 676 -13.66 -46.26 -32.81
CA SER A 676 -14.15 -45.19 -33.68
C SER A 676 -13.01 -44.46 -34.39
N ALA A 677 -13.35 -43.62 -35.39
CA ALA A 677 -12.38 -42.75 -36.06
C ALA A 677 -11.66 -41.83 -35.08
N GLU A 678 -12.40 -41.15 -34.20
CA GLU A 678 -11.82 -40.24 -33.22
C GLU A 678 -11.02 -40.96 -32.13
N GLN A 679 -11.46 -42.15 -31.69
CA GLN A 679 -10.69 -42.95 -30.75
C GLN A 679 -9.35 -43.40 -31.33
N SER A 680 -9.34 -43.80 -32.61
CA SER A 680 -8.14 -44.18 -33.33
C SER A 680 -7.18 -43.01 -33.50
N GLN A 681 -7.73 -41.83 -33.83
CA GLN A 681 -6.95 -40.61 -33.97
C GLN A 681 -6.38 -40.14 -32.63
N LEU A 682 -7.21 -40.09 -31.58
CA LEU A 682 -6.78 -39.77 -30.21
C LEU A 682 -5.68 -40.74 -29.75
N PHE A 683 -5.83 -42.03 -30.04
CA PHE A 683 -4.82 -43.04 -29.74
C PHE A 683 -3.52 -42.81 -30.53
N SER A 684 -3.60 -42.55 -31.83
CA SER A 684 -2.43 -42.20 -32.67
C SER A 684 -1.66 -41.02 -32.09
N GLN A 685 -2.36 -39.91 -31.80
CA GLN A 685 -1.76 -38.70 -31.22
C GLN A 685 -1.12 -38.96 -29.84
N ARG A 686 -1.68 -39.89 -29.05
CA ARG A 686 -1.12 -40.31 -27.76
C ARG A 686 0.15 -41.13 -27.90
N VAL A 687 0.26 -41.96 -28.95
CA VAL A 687 1.44 -42.78 -29.26
C VAL A 687 2.56 -41.87 -29.76
N GLU A 688 2.30 -41.10 -30.81
CA GLU A 688 3.22 -40.09 -31.35
C GLU A 688 2.46 -39.13 -32.29
N ALA A 689 2.50 -37.83 -32.00
CA ALA A 689 1.89 -36.82 -32.87
C ALA A 689 2.72 -36.59 -34.14
N GLY A 690 2.07 -36.47 -35.31
CA GLY A 690 2.73 -36.21 -36.59
C GLY A 690 3.22 -37.46 -37.34
N GLY A 691 2.96 -38.66 -36.81
CA GLY A 691 3.32 -39.94 -37.40
C GLY A 691 4.06 -40.83 -36.40
N ILE A 692 3.88 -42.14 -36.52
CA ILE A 692 4.44 -43.11 -35.58
C ILE A 692 5.82 -43.56 -36.08
N SER A 693 6.87 -43.20 -35.33
CA SER A 693 8.22 -43.69 -35.59
C SER A 693 8.34 -45.19 -35.34
N ARG A 694 9.36 -45.81 -35.95
CA ARG A 694 9.70 -47.22 -35.70
C ARG A 694 9.84 -47.51 -34.20
N ARG A 695 10.50 -46.62 -33.45
CA ARG A 695 10.69 -46.78 -32.02
C ARG A 695 9.38 -46.69 -31.24
N SER A 696 8.51 -45.73 -31.56
CA SER A 696 7.20 -45.61 -30.90
C SER A 696 6.28 -46.79 -31.21
N PHE A 697 6.30 -47.28 -32.46
CA PHE A 697 5.60 -48.51 -32.84
C PHE A 697 6.13 -49.71 -32.06
N MET A 698 7.45 -49.91 -32.01
CA MET A 698 8.05 -51.01 -31.25
C MET A 698 7.75 -50.90 -29.75
N ARG A 699 7.82 -49.71 -29.16
CA ARG A 699 7.47 -49.46 -27.75
C ARG A 699 6.00 -49.74 -27.46
N LEU A 700 5.12 -49.49 -28.42
CA LEU A 700 3.69 -49.75 -28.28
C LEU A 700 3.40 -51.26 -28.29
N VAL A 701 4.03 -52.01 -29.20
CA VAL A 701 3.67 -53.42 -29.45
C VAL A 701 4.54 -54.41 -28.68
N GLN A 702 5.83 -54.14 -28.49
CA GLN A 702 6.71 -55.01 -27.71
C GLN A 702 6.43 -54.84 -26.22
N GLN A 703 6.29 -55.96 -25.52
CA GLN A 703 6.08 -55.99 -24.09
C GLN A 703 7.11 -56.91 -23.45
N TYR A 704 7.77 -56.43 -22.39
CA TYR A 704 8.79 -57.18 -21.68
C TYR A 704 8.45 -57.28 -20.21
N TYR A 705 8.78 -58.42 -19.60
CA TYR A 705 8.66 -58.62 -18.17
C TYR A 705 10.01 -59.07 -17.60
N ALA A 706 10.40 -58.48 -16.48
CA ALA A 706 11.45 -59.02 -15.63
C ALA A 706 10.83 -59.97 -14.61
N CYS A 707 11.45 -61.12 -14.42
CA CYS A 707 11.10 -62.05 -13.36
C CYS A 707 11.49 -61.44 -12.00
N VAL A 708 10.52 -61.20 -11.13
CA VAL A 708 10.75 -60.70 -9.76
C VAL A 708 10.65 -61.81 -8.72
N LYS A 709 10.08 -62.96 -9.11
CA LYS A 709 10.01 -64.16 -8.30
C LYS A 709 10.02 -65.38 -9.23
N GLN A 710 10.88 -66.34 -8.90
CA GLN A 710 11.10 -67.54 -9.70
C GLN A 710 9.77 -68.22 -10.09
N ILE A 711 9.59 -68.54 -11.37
CA ILE A 711 8.34 -69.08 -11.92
C ILE A 711 8.61 -70.05 -13.09
N ALA A 712 7.77 -71.06 -13.27
CA ALA A 712 7.94 -72.05 -14.33
C ALA A 712 7.57 -71.47 -15.72
N ILE A 713 8.42 -71.75 -16.71
CA ILE A 713 8.06 -71.67 -18.14
C ILE A 713 7.43 -73.00 -18.52
N THR A 714 6.17 -72.96 -18.96
CA THR A 714 5.37 -74.15 -19.29
C THR A 714 5.17 -74.26 -20.80
N ALA A 715 5.10 -75.47 -21.34
CA ALA A 715 4.91 -75.67 -22.79
C ALA A 715 3.55 -75.20 -23.32
N GLU A 716 2.48 -75.33 -22.52
CA GLU A 716 1.10 -75.06 -22.91
C GLU A 716 0.44 -74.04 -21.98
N PHE A 717 -0.66 -73.43 -22.46
CA PHE A 717 -1.41 -72.44 -21.70
C PHE A 717 -2.03 -73.05 -20.44
N GLU A 718 -2.71 -74.20 -20.53
CA GLU A 718 -3.31 -74.88 -19.38
C GLU A 718 -2.23 -75.55 -18.51
N ILE A 719 -2.04 -75.06 -17.28
CA ILE A 719 -0.99 -75.57 -16.37
C ILE A 719 -1.14 -77.06 -16.10
N SER A 720 -2.37 -77.55 -15.94
CA SER A 720 -2.67 -78.93 -15.59
C SER A 720 -2.27 -79.96 -16.65
N LYS A 721 -2.13 -79.54 -17.92
CA LYS A 721 -1.73 -80.40 -19.03
C LYS A 721 -0.28 -80.17 -19.47
N SER A 722 0.35 -79.10 -18.98
CA SER A 722 1.64 -78.67 -19.47
C SER A 722 2.82 -79.25 -18.69
N LYS A 723 3.88 -79.61 -19.42
CA LYS A 723 5.21 -79.86 -18.83
C LYS A 723 5.94 -78.54 -18.55
N THR A 724 6.72 -78.51 -17.47
CA THR A 724 7.69 -77.43 -17.19
C THR A 724 8.89 -77.57 -18.11
N LYS A 725 9.20 -76.53 -18.89
CA LYS A 725 10.41 -76.46 -19.72
C LYS A 725 11.63 -76.15 -18.86
N ARG A 726 11.54 -75.10 -18.03
CA ARG A 726 12.51 -74.74 -16.98
C ARG A 726 11.93 -73.70 -16.01
N MET A 727 12.67 -73.40 -14.95
CA MET A 727 12.39 -72.23 -14.11
C MET A 727 12.98 -70.97 -14.74
N LEU A 728 12.21 -69.89 -14.74
CA LEU A 728 12.64 -68.53 -15.05
C LEU A 728 13.17 -67.92 -13.76
N GLU A 729 14.46 -67.58 -13.73
CA GLU A 729 15.11 -67.03 -12.54
C GLU A 729 14.84 -65.54 -12.36
N VAL A 730 15.01 -65.04 -11.14
CA VAL A 730 14.88 -63.61 -10.83
C VAL A 730 15.84 -62.80 -11.70
N ASP A 731 15.40 -61.62 -12.14
CA ASP A 731 16.06 -60.70 -13.07
C ASP A 731 16.16 -61.17 -14.53
N GLU A 732 15.75 -62.41 -14.85
CA GLU A 732 15.58 -62.80 -16.25
C GLU A 732 14.47 -61.99 -16.91
N VAL A 733 14.73 -61.51 -18.13
CA VAL A 733 13.77 -60.76 -18.94
C VAL A 733 13.14 -61.68 -19.98
N ILE A 734 11.82 -61.63 -20.10
CA ILE A 734 11.07 -62.27 -21.17
C ILE A 734 10.48 -61.21 -22.11
N GLU A 735 10.43 -61.53 -23.40
CA GLU A 735 9.61 -60.84 -24.40
C GLU A 735 8.26 -61.54 -24.50
N VAL A 736 7.16 -60.80 -24.44
CA VAL A 736 5.81 -61.34 -24.64
C VAL A 736 5.56 -61.50 -26.13
N LEU A 737 5.35 -62.74 -26.55
CA LEU A 737 4.96 -63.09 -27.91
C LEU A 737 3.43 -63.18 -28.04
N GLU A 738 2.76 -63.68 -26.99
CA GLU A 738 1.33 -63.98 -27.00
C GLU A 738 0.68 -63.60 -25.67
N GLY A 739 -0.54 -63.07 -25.72
CA GLY A 739 -1.29 -62.64 -24.55
C GLY A 739 -1.01 -61.20 -24.10
N PRO A 740 -1.46 -60.81 -22.90
CA PRO A 740 -1.92 -61.66 -21.80
C PRO A 740 -3.24 -62.40 -22.06
N ARG A 741 -3.37 -63.61 -21.54
CA ARG A 741 -4.62 -64.40 -21.49
C ARG A 741 -4.94 -64.81 -20.06
N SER A 742 -6.23 -64.79 -19.70
CA SER A 742 -6.70 -65.21 -18.37
C SER A 742 -7.08 -66.68 -18.38
N ASP A 743 -6.55 -67.44 -17.41
CA ASP A 743 -7.02 -68.79 -17.10
C ASP A 743 -8.12 -68.67 -16.03
N GLU A 744 -9.38 -68.71 -16.46
CA GLU A 744 -10.54 -68.54 -15.58
C GLU A 744 -10.63 -69.63 -14.49
N LYS A 745 -10.13 -70.84 -14.76
CA LYS A 745 -10.16 -71.95 -13.80
C LYS A 745 -9.19 -71.71 -12.64
N LEU A 746 -8.04 -71.11 -12.93
CA LEU A 746 -6.99 -70.87 -11.95
C LEU A 746 -6.98 -69.44 -11.40
N GLY A 747 -7.75 -68.52 -12.00
CA GLY A 747 -7.81 -67.11 -11.61
C GLY A 747 -6.47 -66.38 -11.82
N VAL A 748 -5.69 -66.78 -12.83
CA VAL A 748 -4.36 -66.21 -13.11
C VAL A 748 -4.25 -65.70 -14.54
N THR A 749 -3.50 -64.63 -14.73
CA THR A 749 -3.13 -64.12 -16.06
C THR A 749 -1.78 -64.70 -16.48
N ARG A 750 -1.72 -65.24 -17.70
CA ARG A 750 -0.54 -65.87 -18.28
C ARG A 750 -0.16 -65.20 -19.60
N VAL A 751 1.13 -65.17 -19.89
CA VAL A 751 1.70 -64.66 -21.13
C VAL A 751 2.54 -65.75 -21.80
N GLY A 752 2.44 -65.87 -23.12
CA GLY A 752 3.36 -66.66 -23.93
C GLY A 752 4.62 -65.83 -24.14
N GLY A 753 5.68 -66.13 -23.42
CA GLY A 753 6.91 -65.35 -23.42
C GLY A 753 8.12 -66.14 -23.93
N LYS A 754 9.10 -65.42 -24.47
CA LYS A 754 10.43 -65.91 -24.83
C LYS A 754 11.45 -65.31 -23.89
N ALA A 755 12.17 -66.15 -23.14
CA ALA A 755 13.25 -65.69 -22.29
C ALA A 755 14.44 -65.21 -23.12
N LEU A 756 14.95 -64.01 -22.81
CA LEU A 756 16.07 -63.44 -23.55
C LEU A 756 17.39 -64.17 -23.25
N SER A 757 17.53 -64.77 -22.07
CA SER A 757 18.75 -65.46 -21.63
C SER A 757 19.15 -66.65 -22.52
N ASP A 758 18.17 -67.43 -22.98
CA ASP A 758 18.39 -68.70 -23.69
C ASP A 758 17.40 -68.96 -24.84
N SER A 759 16.56 -67.98 -25.18
CA SER A 759 15.53 -68.08 -26.22
C SER A 759 14.44 -69.14 -25.96
N VAL A 760 14.36 -69.72 -24.75
CA VAL A 760 13.29 -70.68 -24.42
C VAL A 760 11.95 -69.96 -24.37
N SER A 761 10.98 -70.47 -25.14
CA SER A 761 9.63 -69.91 -25.23
C SER A 761 8.59 -70.81 -24.56
N GLY A 762 7.59 -70.22 -23.91
CA GLY A 762 6.48 -70.94 -23.29
C GLY A 762 5.54 -70.01 -22.52
N TRP A 763 4.59 -70.58 -21.79
CA TRP A 763 3.62 -69.84 -20.99
C TRP A 763 4.14 -69.60 -19.57
N ILE A 764 4.00 -68.37 -19.09
CA ILE A 764 4.42 -67.92 -17.76
C ILE A 764 3.27 -67.16 -17.08
N SER A 765 3.01 -67.47 -15.81
CA SER A 765 2.03 -66.73 -15.01
C SER A 765 2.59 -65.37 -14.58
N VAL A 766 1.90 -64.28 -14.88
CA VAL A 766 2.33 -62.92 -14.53
C VAL A 766 2.21 -62.68 -13.03
N LYS A 767 1.08 -63.11 -12.46
CA LYS A 767 0.72 -62.93 -11.06
C LYS A 767 -0.07 -64.15 -10.59
N GLY A 768 0.19 -64.61 -9.37
CA GLY A 768 -0.53 -65.73 -8.75
C GLY A 768 -1.98 -65.36 -8.39
N ASN A 769 -2.79 -66.36 -8.08
CA ASN A 769 -4.22 -66.19 -7.74
C ASN A 769 -4.45 -65.34 -6.47
N GLN A 770 -3.51 -65.36 -5.52
CA GLN A 770 -3.50 -64.50 -4.32
C GLN A 770 -2.80 -63.16 -4.55
N GLY A 771 -2.46 -62.84 -5.79
CA GLY A 771 -1.91 -61.55 -6.18
C GLY A 771 -0.42 -61.34 -5.96
N THR A 772 0.37 -62.39 -5.73
CA THR A 772 1.83 -62.27 -5.72
C THR A 772 2.36 -62.09 -7.16
N PRO A 773 3.08 -61.00 -7.49
CA PRO A 773 3.66 -60.83 -8.82
C PRO A 773 4.87 -61.76 -9.01
N PHE A 774 4.88 -62.50 -10.12
CA PHE A 774 6.06 -63.26 -10.57
C PHE A 774 6.83 -62.47 -11.62
N LEU A 775 6.09 -61.73 -12.44
CA LEU A 775 6.60 -60.89 -13.50
C LEU A 775 6.26 -59.42 -13.23
N LYS A 776 7.24 -58.55 -13.45
CA LYS A 776 7.06 -57.09 -13.40
C LYS A 776 7.40 -56.51 -14.77
N GLU A 777 6.49 -55.71 -15.31
CA GLU A 777 6.68 -55.10 -16.62
C GLU A 777 7.95 -54.23 -16.62
N THR A 778 8.73 -54.34 -17.69
CA THR A 778 10.00 -53.64 -17.86
C THR A 778 10.16 -53.18 -19.31
N SER A 779 11.07 -52.25 -19.57
CA SER A 779 11.43 -51.87 -20.93
C SER A 779 12.37 -52.89 -21.56
N LYS A 780 12.38 -52.97 -22.90
CA LYS A 780 13.40 -53.72 -23.64
C LYS A 780 14.81 -53.30 -23.17
N PRO A 781 15.71 -54.25 -22.87
CA PRO A 781 17.07 -53.91 -22.47
C PRO A 781 17.86 -53.36 -23.67
N PHE A 782 18.53 -52.22 -23.44
CA PHE A 782 19.52 -51.64 -24.36
C PHE A 782 20.82 -51.41 -23.61
N LEU A 783 21.95 -51.56 -24.30
CA LEU A 783 23.28 -51.31 -23.77
C LEU A 783 23.94 -50.18 -24.57
N CYS A 784 24.57 -49.24 -23.88
CA CYS A 784 25.42 -48.21 -24.48
C CYS A 784 26.88 -48.58 -24.24
N CYS A 785 27.68 -48.57 -25.30
CA CYS A 785 29.11 -48.82 -25.23
C CYS A 785 29.82 -47.64 -24.55
N THR A 786 30.61 -47.91 -23.52
CA THR A 786 31.40 -46.89 -22.80
C THR A 786 32.86 -46.87 -23.25
N ALA A 787 33.31 -47.91 -23.92
CA ALA A 787 34.63 -48.07 -24.49
C ALA A 787 34.52 -48.78 -25.85
N GLU A 788 35.62 -48.81 -26.59
CA GLU A 788 35.70 -49.66 -27.79
C GLU A 788 35.69 -51.14 -27.40
N LEU A 789 34.88 -51.95 -28.08
CA LEU A 789 34.82 -53.39 -27.85
C LEU A 789 34.42 -54.16 -29.12
N PRO A 790 34.89 -55.41 -29.29
CA PRO A 790 34.52 -56.22 -30.44
C PRO A 790 33.07 -56.70 -30.34
N LEU A 791 32.33 -56.55 -31.43
CA LEU A 791 31.10 -57.29 -31.71
C LEU A 791 31.50 -58.60 -32.37
N GLU A 792 31.30 -59.73 -31.71
CA GLU A 792 31.76 -61.06 -32.15
C GLU A 792 30.63 -61.88 -32.78
N ALA A 793 30.95 -62.73 -33.75
CA ALA A 793 29.91 -63.52 -34.43
C ALA A 793 29.23 -64.55 -33.51
N ASP A 794 29.99 -65.11 -32.56
CA ASP A 794 29.57 -66.24 -31.73
C ASP A 794 29.55 -65.94 -30.23
N PHE A 795 28.77 -66.77 -29.52
CA PHE A 795 28.59 -66.65 -28.07
C PHE A 795 29.88 -66.88 -27.28
N ARG A 796 30.73 -67.82 -27.75
CA ARG A 796 31.98 -68.23 -27.08
C ARG A 796 33.06 -67.16 -27.19
N THR A 797 33.67 -66.83 -26.06
CA THR A 797 34.67 -65.76 -25.95
C THR A 797 36.03 -66.24 -26.45
N GLY A 798 36.73 -65.43 -27.26
CA GLY A 798 38.15 -65.67 -27.63
C GLY A 798 38.41 -66.61 -28.82
N THR A 799 37.38 -67.25 -29.36
CA THR A 799 37.47 -68.11 -30.57
C THR A 799 36.68 -67.57 -31.76
N ALA A 800 35.80 -66.59 -31.52
CA ALA A 800 34.87 -66.05 -32.50
C ALA A 800 35.51 -64.92 -33.32
N PRO A 801 35.30 -64.86 -34.65
CA PRO A 801 35.71 -63.72 -35.45
C PRO A 801 34.90 -62.46 -35.05
N SER A 802 35.59 -61.31 -35.02
CA SER A 802 34.91 -60.02 -34.84
C SER A 802 34.14 -59.65 -36.09
N VAL A 803 32.85 -59.35 -35.95
CA VAL A 803 31.99 -58.74 -36.98
C VAL A 803 32.48 -57.32 -37.26
N ARG A 804 32.66 -56.52 -36.19
CA ARG A 804 33.29 -55.19 -36.22
C ARG A 804 33.64 -54.70 -34.81
N GLN A 805 34.37 -53.58 -34.74
CA GLN A 805 34.54 -52.82 -33.50
C GLN A 805 33.34 -51.91 -33.25
N LEU A 806 32.85 -51.91 -32.02
CA LEU A 806 31.86 -50.96 -31.52
C LEU A 806 32.55 -49.77 -30.88
N ARG A 807 32.01 -48.57 -31.08
CA ARG A 807 32.57 -47.31 -30.55
C ARG A 807 31.85 -46.84 -29.28
N PRO A 808 32.49 -45.99 -28.44
CA PRO A 808 31.79 -45.32 -27.35
C PRO A 808 30.54 -44.57 -27.83
N GLU A 809 29.49 -44.58 -27.03
CA GLU A 809 28.15 -44.03 -27.30
C GLU A 809 27.31 -44.78 -28.35
N GLU A 810 27.83 -45.83 -29.00
CA GLU A 810 26.99 -46.74 -29.76
C GLU A 810 26.03 -47.50 -28.84
N VAL A 811 24.80 -47.68 -29.31
CA VAL A 811 23.75 -48.36 -28.55
C VAL A 811 23.42 -49.69 -29.21
N LEU A 812 23.38 -50.74 -28.40
CA LEU A 812 22.99 -52.09 -28.74
C LEU A 812 21.58 -52.36 -28.21
N GLU A 813 20.67 -52.76 -29.10
CA GLU A 813 19.43 -53.42 -28.75
C GLU A 813 19.73 -54.87 -28.33
N VAL A 814 19.45 -55.24 -27.08
CA VAL A 814 19.73 -56.60 -26.60
C VAL A 814 18.69 -57.56 -27.17
N LEU A 815 19.17 -58.52 -27.97
CA LEU A 815 18.37 -59.58 -28.59
C LEU A 815 18.42 -60.88 -27.79
N GLU A 816 19.55 -61.15 -27.13
CA GLU A 816 19.77 -62.35 -26.33
C GLU A 816 20.75 -62.06 -25.18
N GLY A 817 20.62 -62.77 -24.07
CA GLY A 817 21.37 -62.52 -22.84
C GLY A 817 20.82 -61.36 -22.01
N PRO A 818 21.53 -60.92 -20.95
CA PRO A 818 22.85 -61.40 -20.55
C PRO A 818 22.82 -62.86 -20.06
N ARG A 819 23.77 -63.68 -20.52
CA ARG A 819 24.00 -65.04 -20.00
C ARG A 819 25.49 -65.37 -19.88
N LYS A 820 25.82 -66.32 -19.02
CA LYS A 820 27.22 -66.68 -18.68
C LYS A 820 27.80 -67.66 -19.69
N ASP A 821 28.89 -67.27 -20.35
CA ASP A 821 29.79 -68.17 -21.09
C ASP A 821 30.71 -68.85 -20.08
N LYS A 822 30.32 -70.07 -19.67
CA LYS A 822 31.16 -70.93 -18.83
C LYS A 822 32.21 -71.58 -19.73
N VAL A 823 33.46 -71.21 -19.51
CA VAL A 823 34.64 -71.88 -20.06
C VAL A 823 34.98 -73.06 -19.12
N GLY A 824 35.45 -74.19 -19.67
CA GLY A 824 35.84 -75.34 -18.85
C GLY A 824 37.05 -75.04 -17.96
N ASP A 825 37.29 -75.88 -16.96
CA ASP A 825 38.49 -75.78 -16.11
C ASP A 825 39.69 -76.38 -16.84
N ALA A 826 40.87 -75.77 -16.72
CA ALA A 826 42.12 -76.34 -17.22
C ALA A 826 42.77 -77.20 -16.13
N LEU A 827 43.45 -78.28 -16.54
CA LEU A 827 44.11 -79.22 -15.65
C LEU A 827 45.61 -79.00 -15.72
N ARG A 828 46.20 -78.50 -14.64
CA ARG A 828 47.60 -78.08 -14.55
C ARG A 828 48.41 -79.07 -13.71
N VAL A 829 49.62 -79.39 -14.16
CA VAL A 829 50.59 -80.21 -13.41
C VAL A 829 51.91 -79.47 -13.31
N ARG A 830 52.54 -79.53 -12.13
CA ARG A 830 53.93 -79.10 -11.97
C ARG A 830 54.81 -80.28 -12.27
N ALA A 831 55.73 -80.13 -13.21
CA ALA A 831 56.61 -81.19 -13.63
C ALA A 831 58.07 -80.73 -13.72
N ARG A 832 58.97 -81.70 -13.59
CA ARG A 832 60.41 -81.58 -13.84
C ARG A 832 60.71 -82.31 -15.14
N CYS A 833 61.37 -81.66 -16.09
CA CYS A 833 61.74 -82.32 -17.32
C CYS A 833 62.81 -83.39 -17.07
N CYS A 834 62.63 -84.59 -17.62
CA CYS A 834 63.61 -85.68 -17.50
C CYS A 834 64.88 -85.42 -18.32
N LYS A 835 64.85 -84.55 -19.34
CA LYS A 835 65.99 -84.30 -20.24
C LYS A 835 67.06 -83.38 -19.64
N ASP A 836 66.66 -82.35 -18.88
CA ASP A 836 67.57 -81.33 -18.36
C ASP A 836 67.28 -80.89 -16.91
N GLY A 837 66.24 -81.44 -16.26
CA GLY A 837 65.87 -81.14 -14.88
C GLY A 837 65.12 -79.83 -14.66
N VAL A 838 64.82 -79.04 -15.70
CA VAL A 838 64.06 -77.77 -15.56
C VAL A 838 62.65 -78.06 -15.07
N SER A 839 62.18 -77.28 -14.09
CA SER A 839 60.88 -77.50 -13.44
C SER A 839 59.93 -76.31 -13.63
N GLY A 840 58.64 -76.59 -13.80
CA GLY A 840 57.58 -75.59 -13.92
C GLY A 840 56.19 -76.23 -14.01
N TRP A 841 55.17 -75.43 -14.28
CA TRP A 841 53.79 -75.83 -14.51
C TRP A 841 53.50 -75.97 -16.00
N LEU A 842 52.94 -77.09 -16.41
CA LEU A 842 52.42 -77.28 -17.76
C LEU A 842 50.92 -77.58 -17.70
N THR A 843 50.23 -77.26 -18.80
CA THR A 843 48.83 -77.61 -18.97
C THR A 843 48.76 -79.05 -19.41
N ALA A 844 48.25 -79.95 -18.55
CA ALA A 844 48.04 -81.36 -18.89
C ALA A 844 46.78 -81.53 -19.75
N LYS A 845 45.73 -80.76 -19.44
CA LYS A 845 44.51 -80.66 -20.24
C LYS A 845 44.04 -79.21 -20.29
N ASP A 846 43.76 -78.67 -21.47
CA ASP A 846 43.28 -77.30 -21.60
C ASP A 846 41.78 -77.17 -21.27
N ARG A 847 41.28 -75.93 -21.36
CA ARG A 847 39.91 -75.55 -21.03
C ARG A 847 38.86 -76.02 -22.06
N GLU A 848 39.31 -76.38 -23.27
CA GLU A 848 38.51 -77.02 -24.32
C GLU A 848 38.50 -78.55 -24.17
N GLY A 849 39.35 -79.08 -23.30
CA GLY A 849 39.46 -80.49 -22.96
C GLY A 849 40.49 -81.26 -23.76
N VAL A 850 41.36 -80.59 -24.51
CA VAL A 850 42.48 -81.18 -25.24
C VAL A 850 43.57 -81.58 -24.26
N VAL A 851 44.07 -82.81 -24.37
CA VAL A 851 45.11 -83.36 -23.50
C VAL A 851 46.48 -83.09 -24.14
N HIS A 852 47.32 -82.34 -23.43
CA HIS A 852 48.67 -81.95 -23.84
C HIS A 852 49.76 -82.74 -23.13
N ALA A 853 49.46 -83.31 -21.96
CA ALA A 853 50.33 -84.26 -21.27
C ALA A 853 49.49 -85.24 -20.45
N GLU A 854 49.81 -86.52 -20.55
CA GLU A 854 49.12 -87.58 -19.80
C GLU A 854 50.10 -88.62 -19.28
N ALA A 855 49.67 -89.41 -18.30
CA ALA A 855 50.44 -90.56 -17.83
C ALA A 855 50.61 -91.56 -18.99
N GLY A 856 51.86 -91.83 -19.38
CA GLY A 856 52.14 -92.71 -20.51
C GLY A 856 52.46 -94.14 -20.05
N SER A 857 51.87 -95.14 -20.72
CA SER A 857 52.16 -96.58 -20.53
C SER A 857 53.56 -97.01 -20.97
N LYS A 858 54.34 -96.09 -21.57
CA LYS A 858 55.69 -96.36 -22.09
C LYS A 858 56.79 -96.27 -21.03
N TYR A 859 56.50 -95.90 -19.79
CA TYR A 859 57.52 -95.76 -18.75
C TYR A 859 57.21 -96.71 -17.61
N TYR A 860 58.17 -97.56 -17.27
CA TYR A 860 58.07 -98.46 -16.12
C TYR A 860 59.04 -98.02 -15.04
N SER A 861 58.58 -98.00 -13.80
CA SER A 861 59.40 -97.82 -12.61
C SER A 861 59.72 -99.19 -12.03
N CYS A 862 61.00 -99.48 -11.85
CA CYS A 862 61.45 -100.69 -11.18
C CYS A 862 60.97 -100.67 -9.72
N THR A 863 60.17 -101.65 -9.31
CA THR A 863 59.64 -101.80 -7.95
C THR A 863 60.51 -102.72 -7.11
N VAL A 864 61.19 -103.68 -7.76
CA VAL A 864 62.10 -104.63 -7.12
C VAL A 864 63.33 -104.81 -8.01
N ALA A 865 64.52 -104.66 -7.44
CA ALA A 865 65.76 -104.67 -8.21
C ALA A 865 65.93 -105.96 -9.03
N ILE A 866 66.08 -105.82 -10.35
CA ILE A 866 65.98 -106.93 -11.32
C ILE A 866 67.05 -106.81 -12.41
N ALA A 867 67.47 -107.93 -12.98
CA ALA A 867 68.45 -107.94 -14.06
C ALA A 867 67.83 -107.46 -15.39
N MET A 868 68.54 -106.57 -16.08
CA MET A 868 68.35 -106.22 -17.49
C MET A 868 69.23 -107.12 -18.35
N THR A 869 68.68 -107.71 -19.41
CA THR A 869 69.36 -108.70 -20.26
C THR A 869 69.41 -108.26 -21.72
N ASP A 870 70.30 -108.84 -22.50
CA ASP A 870 70.54 -108.46 -23.91
C ASP A 870 69.47 -108.94 -24.89
N VAL A 871 68.92 -110.13 -24.68
CA VAL A 871 67.86 -110.72 -25.51
C VAL A 871 66.59 -111.03 -24.69
N GLN A 872 65.48 -111.27 -25.41
CA GLN A 872 64.15 -111.48 -24.83
C GLN A 872 64.11 -112.74 -23.96
N ASN A 873 64.42 -113.90 -24.56
CA ASN A 873 64.31 -115.22 -23.93
C ASN A 873 65.20 -115.32 -22.70
N ILE A 874 64.59 -115.46 -21.52
CA ILE A 874 65.32 -115.49 -20.25
C ILE A 874 66.32 -116.64 -20.12
N LYS A 875 66.13 -117.75 -20.87
CA LYS A 875 67.03 -118.90 -20.86
C LYS A 875 68.27 -118.73 -21.74
N GLU A 876 68.21 -117.84 -22.73
CA GLU A 876 69.26 -117.66 -23.76
C GLU A 876 70.01 -116.33 -23.61
N CYS A 877 69.70 -115.55 -22.57
CA CYS A 877 70.20 -114.19 -22.39
C CYS A 877 71.43 -114.05 -21.48
N LYS A 878 72.15 -112.94 -21.66
CA LYS A 878 73.20 -112.45 -20.76
C LYS A 878 72.71 -111.23 -20.00
N VAL A 879 73.08 -111.13 -18.72
CA VAL A 879 72.78 -109.95 -17.89
C VAL A 879 73.66 -108.78 -18.36
N ILE A 880 73.03 -107.70 -18.82
CA ILE A 880 73.69 -106.42 -19.11
C ILE A 880 74.06 -105.75 -17.78
N ARG A 881 73.08 -105.60 -16.87
CA ARG A 881 73.26 -105.05 -15.52
C ARG A 881 72.02 -105.27 -14.66
N LYS A 882 72.07 -104.82 -13.40
CA LYS A 882 70.90 -104.72 -12.52
C LYS A 882 70.23 -103.35 -12.65
N VAL A 883 68.89 -103.33 -12.65
CA VAL A 883 68.03 -102.14 -12.57
C VAL A 883 67.58 -102.00 -11.14
N GLU A 884 67.87 -100.86 -10.51
CA GLU A 884 67.59 -100.65 -9.08
C GLU A 884 66.15 -100.19 -8.82
N VAL A 885 65.65 -100.40 -7.60
CA VAL A 885 64.32 -99.93 -7.20
C VAL A 885 64.22 -98.40 -7.38
N GLY A 886 63.12 -97.95 -7.96
CA GLY A 886 62.85 -96.55 -8.30
C GLY A 886 63.45 -96.11 -9.64
N GLU A 887 64.29 -96.92 -10.29
CA GLU A 887 64.85 -96.59 -11.60
C GLU A 887 63.76 -96.66 -12.69
N VAL A 888 63.68 -95.62 -13.52
CA VAL A 888 62.69 -95.52 -14.60
C VAL A 888 63.29 -95.96 -15.93
N MET A 889 62.53 -96.74 -16.68
CA MET A 889 62.89 -97.22 -18.01
C MET A 889 61.79 -96.91 -19.02
N LYS A 890 62.18 -96.36 -20.17
CA LYS A 890 61.30 -96.19 -21.33
C LYS A 890 61.17 -97.52 -22.05
N VAL A 891 60.00 -98.13 -22.04
CA VAL A 891 59.67 -99.31 -22.81
C VAL A 891 59.78 -98.98 -24.31
N LEU A 892 60.60 -99.77 -24.99
CA LEU A 892 60.78 -99.76 -26.43
C LEU A 892 60.03 -100.92 -27.09
N GLU A 893 59.85 -102.03 -26.38
CA GLU A 893 59.22 -103.26 -26.90
C GLU A 893 58.55 -104.06 -25.76
N GLY A 894 57.42 -104.70 -26.02
CA GLY A 894 56.62 -105.42 -25.01
C GLY A 894 55.57 -104.53 -24.31
N PRO A 895 54.83 -105.06 -23.32
CA PRO A 895 55.08 -106.31 -22.60
C PRO A 895 54.83 -107.58 -23.43
N VAL A 896 55.75 -108.55 -23.33
CA VAL A 896 55.62 -109.89 -23.91
C VAL A 896 55.70 -110.93 -22.81
N THR A 897 54.72 -111.84 -22.78
CA THR A 897 54.70 -113.00 -21.87
C THR A 897 55.28 -114.20 -22.60
N GLU A 898 56.35 -114.76 -22.06
CA GLU A 898 56.93 -116.01 -22.56
C GLU A 898 56.10 -117.22 -22.14
N ASP A 899 56.26 -118.37 -22.82
CA ASP A 899 55.61 -119.65 -22.48
C ASP A 899 55.86 -120.10 -21.03
N THR A 900 56.93 -119.59 -20.41
CA THR A 900 57.31 -119.83 -19.01
C THR A 900 56.44 -119.08 -18.00
N GLY A 901 55.54 -118.20 -18.46
CA GLY A 901 54.70 -117.33 -17.63
C GLY A 901 55.41 -116.06 -17.15
N VAL A 902 56.64 -115.79 -17.60
CA VAL A 902 57.39 -114.57 -17.29
C VAL A 902 57.04 -113.48 -18.29
N CYS A 903 56.66 -112.30 -17.80
CA CYS A 903 56.36 -111.13 -18.62
C CYS A 903 57.54 -110.16 -18.59
N ARG A 904 58.03 -109.78 -19.78
CA ARG A 904 59.22 -108.96 -19.97
C ARG A 904 58.92 -107.78 -20.89
N VAL A 905 59.63 -106.68 -20.69
CA VAL A 905 59.66 -105.55 -21.61
C VAL A 905 61.10 -105.26 -21.99
N ARG A 906 61.34 -104.85 -23.23
CA ARG A 906 62.60 -104.22 -23.61
C ARG A 906 62.49 -102.75 -23.30
N GLY A 907 63.31 -102.26 -22.39
CA GLY A 907 63.34 -100.85 -22.03
C GLY A 907 64.73 -100.26 -22.16
N ARG A 908 64.76 -98.94 -22.39
CA ARG A 908 65.94 -98.10 -22.24
C ARG A 908 65.88 -97.44 -20.87
N SER A 909 66.89 -97.64 -20.02
CA SER A 909 66.95 -96.93 -18.75
C SER A 909 67.12 -95.44 -18.95
N MET A 910 66.40 -94.65 -18.15
CA MET A 910 66.52 -93.19 -18.11
C MET A 910 67.72 -92.74 -17.26
N LYS A 911 68.35 -93.64 -16.49
CA LYS A 911 69.50 -93.32 -15.62
C LYS A 911 70.82 -93.32 -16.38
N ASP A 912 71.05 -94.31 -17.23
CA ASP A 912 72.31 -94.51 -17.96
C ASP A 912 72.15 -94.71 -19.48
N GLY A 913 70.91 -94.77 -19.98
CA GLY A 913 70.62 -94.89 -21.40
C GLY A 913 70.81 -96.29 -21.99
N LEU A 914 71.19 -97.29 -21.19
CA LEU A 914 71.36 -98.67 -21.64
C LEU A 914 70.01 -99.31 -21.97
N THR A 915 69.98 -100.17 -23.00
CA THR A 915 68.76 -100.83 -23.50
C THR A 915 68.87 -102.33 -23.32
N GLY A 916 67.82 -102.94 -22.77
CA GLY A 916 67.73 -104.39 -22.63
C GLY A 916 66.36 -104.84 -22.12
N TRP A 917 66.21 -106.16 -22.00
CA TRP A 917 65.00 -106.82 -21.54
C TRP A 917 64.97 -106.92 -20.01
N VAL A 918 63.87 -106.50 -19.41
CA VAL A 918 63.64 -106.55 -17.96
C VAL A 918 62.35 -107.32 -17.72
N THR A 919 62.39 -108.28 -16.79
CA THR A 919 61.18 -108.92 -16.29
C THR A 919 60.33 -107.89 -15.56
N ILE A 920 59.10 -107.67 -16.00
CA ILE A 920 58.14 -106.81 -15.30
C ILE A 920 57.26 -107.63 -14.34
N LYS A 921 57.00 -108.90 -14.67
CA LYS A 921 56.26 -109.84 -13.81
C LYS A 921 56.84 -111.25 -13.93
N GLY A 922 57.25 -111.84 -12.81
CA GLY A 922 57.76 -113.21 -12.75
C GLY A 922 56.64 -114.26 -12.84
N ASN A 923 57.01 -115.52 -13.09
CA ASN A 923 56.07 -116.65 -13.19
C ASN A 923 55.27 -116.91 -11.90
N ALA A 924 55.86 -116.62 -10.73
CA ALA A 924 55.18 -116.69 -9.43
C ALA A 924 54.31 -115.45 -9.11
N GLY A 925 54.20 -114.51 -10.05
CA GLY A 925 53.34 -113.32 -9.93
C GLY A 925 54.00 -112.07 -9.35
N THR A 926 55.24 -112.15 -8.85
CA THR A 926 56.01 -110.99 -8.35
C THR A 926 56.17 -109.92 -9.44
N VAL A 927 55.78 -108.68 -9.13
CA VAL A 927 55.94 -107.52 -10.02
C VAL A 927 57.26 -106.83 -9.72
N TYR A 928 58.13 -106.74 -10.72
CA TYR A 928 59.49 -106.18 -10.60
C TYR A 928 59.60 -104.79 -11.20
N ALA A 929 58.69 -104.44 -12.12
CA ALA A 929 58.51 -103.07 -12.58
C ALA A 929 57.04 -102.87 -12.95
N GLU A 930 56.52 -101.68 -12.67
CA GLU A 930 55.14 -101.28 -12.96
C GLU A 930 55.11 -100.00 -13.78
N GLU A 931 54.02 -99.74 -14.50
CA GLU A 931 53.84 -98.48 -15.24
C GLU A 931 53.94 -97.28 -14.29
N SER A 932 54.73 -96.27 -14.68
CA SER A 932 55.02 -95.13 -13.83
C SER A 932 53.90 -94.11 -13.87
N SER A 933 53.18 -93.96 -12.74
CA SER A 933 52.19 -92.89 -12.55
C SER A 933 52.82 -91.50 -12.37
N LYS A 934 54.15 -91.44 -12.23
CA LYS A 934 54.91 -90.20 -11.97
C LYS A 934 55.51 -89.58 -13.23
N ILE A 935 55.49 -90.28 -14.36
CA ILE A 935 56.04 -89.76 -15.62
C ILE A 935 54.91 -89.51 -16.61
N TYR A 936 54.76 -88.26 -17.02
CA TYR A 936 53.85 -87.90 -18.08
C TYR A 936 54.60 -87.79 -19.40
N THR A 937 53.95 -88.20 -20.48
CA THR A 937 54.42 -87.97 -21.84
C THR A 937 53.71 -86.75 -22.39
N VAL A 938 54.48 -85.81 -22.93
CA VAL A 938 53.97 -84.61 -23.58
C VAL A 938 53.42 -85.01 -24.96
N MET A 939 52.12 -84.83 -25.17
CA MET A 939 51.40 -85.29 -26.36
C MET A 939 51.48 -84.30 -27.52
N SER A 940 51.74 -83.03 -27.21
CA SER A 940 51.93 -81.94 -28.16
C SER A 940 52.91 -80.93 -27.57
N GLU A 941 53.56 -80.13 -28.42
CA GLU A 941 54.47 -79.08 -27.94
C GLU A 941 53.78 -78.19 -26.88
N THR A 942 54.32 -78.12 -25.67
CA THR A 942 53.63 -77.53 -24.50
C THR A 942 54.57 -76.63 -23.70
N PRO A 943 54.17 -75.39 -23.35
CA PRO A 943 54.96 -74.52 -22.51
C PRO A 943 55.00 -75.01 -21.07
N LEU A 944 56.21 -75.12 -20.52
CA LEU A 944 56.49 -75.23 -19.11
C LEU A 944 56.63 -73.80 -18.54
N GLN A 945 55.76 -73.43 -17.61
CA GLN A 945 55.58 -72.07 -17.09
C GLN A 945 56.00 -71.96 -15.62
N LYS A 946 56.39 -70.76 -15.19
CA LYS A 946 56.90 -70.54 -13.82
C LYS A 946 55.82 -70.64 -12.74
N LYS A 947 54.59 -70.18 -13.02
CA LYS A 947 53.48 -70.08 -12.06
C LYS A 947 52.33 -71.04 -12.41
N PHE A 948 51.48 -71.30 -11.43
CA PHE A 948 50.28 -72.15 -11.58
C PHE A 948 49.36 -71.63 -12.68
N SER A 949 49.14 -70.32 -12.74
CA SER A 949 48.24 -69.75 -13.74
C SER A 949 48.78 -69.90 -15.16
N SER A 950 47.94 -70.37 -16.08
CA SER A 950 48.27 -70.54 -17.49
C SER A 950 48.29 -69.20 -18.25
N GLU A 951 47.50 -68.22 -17.81
CA GLU A 951 47.46 -66.88 -18.40
C GLU A 951 48.55 -65.97 -17.81
N GLY A 952 49.38 -65.37 -18.67
CA GLY A 952 50.38 -64.36 -18.27
C GLY A 952 51.59 -64.86 -17.48
N SER A 953 51.75 -66.18 -17.28
CA SER A 953 52.95 -66.74 -16.66
C SER A 953 54.12 -66.83 -17.63
N GLU A 954 55.31 -66.41 -17.18
CA GLU A 954 56.60 -66.60 -17.88
C GLU A 954 56.80 -68.08 -18.26
N VAL A 955 57.13 -68.34 -19.53
CA VAL A 955 57.52 -69.66 -20.04
C VAL A 955 58.98 -69.90 -19.69
N VAL A 956 59.24 -70.91 -18.86
CA VAL A 956 60.61 -71.29 -18.46
C VAL A 956 61.26 -72.24 -19.45
N ARG A 957 60.46 -73.03 -20.18
CA ARG A 957 60.93 -73.94 -21.23
C ARG A 957 59.78 -74.40 -22.14
N MET A 958 60.06 -74.68 -23.42
CA MET A 958 59.14 -75.42 -24.29
C MET A 958 59.46 -76.92 -24.26
N LEU A 959 58.44 -77.74 -24.00
CA LEU A 959 58.53 -79.20 -24.01
C LEU A 959 58.10 -79.72 -25.39
N ALA A 960 58.90 -80.61 -25.97
CA ALA A 960 58.60 -81.20 -27.27
C ALA A 960 57.58 -82.34 -27.16
N GLN A 961 56.90 -82.65 -28.26
CA GLN A 961 56.07 -83.86 -28.36
C GLN A 961 56.92 -85.13 -28.08
N GLU A 962 56.33 -86.11 -27.39
CA GLU A 962 56.94 -87.33 -26.86
C GLU A 962 58.03 -87.11 -25.77
N GLU A 963 58.22 -85.87 -25.30
CA GLU A 963 59.13 -85.60 -24.18
C GLU A 963 58.53 -86.07 -22.85
N ALA A 964 59.38 -86.64 -21.99
CA ALA A 964 58.98 -87.13 -20.68
C ALA A 964 59.22 -86.09 -19.60
N VAL A 965 58.23 -85.95 -18.71
CA VAL A 965 58.31 -85.07 -17.54
C VAL A 965 57.88 -85.82 -16.28
N GLU A 966 58.63 -85.63 -15.20
CA GLU A 966 58.31 -86.17 -13.89
C GLU A 966 57.35 -85.22 -13.16
N ILE A 967 56.19 -85.73 -12.75
CA ILE A 967 55.18 -84.96 -12.03
C ILE A 967 55.66 -84.73 -10.59
N LEU A 968 55.78 -83.46 -10.22
CA LEU A 968 56.11 -82.99 -8.88
C LEU A 968 54.85 -82.64 -8.07
N GLU A 969 53.82 -82.12 -8.72
CA GLU A 969 52.61 -81.62 -8.08
C GLU A 969 51.41 -81.64 -9.05
N GLY A 970 50.21 -82.00 -8.56
CA GLY A 970 49.00 -82.06 -9.38
C GLY A 970 48.65 -83.47 -9.86
N PRO A 971 47.60 -83.63 -10.68
CA PRO A 971 46.85 -82.57 -11.36
C PRO A 971 45.98 -81.67 -10.47
N LYS A 972 45.88 -80.38 -10.82
CA LYS A 972 45.05 -79.36 -10.15
C LYS A 972 44.18 -78.60 -11.16
N GLU A 973 42.94 -78.28 -10.78
CA GLU A 973 42.02 -77.45 -11.57
C GLU A 973 42.39 -75.96 -11.48
N GLU A 974 42.61 -75.33 -12.62
CA GLU A 974 42.59 -73.87 -12.78
C GLU A 974 41.19 -73.47 -13.26
N ARG A 975 40.43 -72.78 -12.40
CA ARG A 975 39.07 -72.32 -12.69
C ARG A 975 39.08 -70.92 -13.29
N PHE A 976 38.26 -70.71 -14.31
CA PHE A 976 38.10 -69.42 -14.98
C PHE A 976 36.75 -68.78 -14.61
N GLU A 977 36.74 -67.47 -14.44
CA GLU A 977 35.48 -66.73 -14.22
C GLU A 977 34.63 -66.74 -15.50
N ALA A 978 33.35 -67.07 -15.37
CA ALA A 978 32.44 -67.07 -16.50
C ALA A 978 32.20 -65.64 -17.02
N VAL A 979 32.37 -65.44 -18.33
CA VAL A 979 32.16 -64.14 -18.97
C VAL A 979 30.67 -63.93 -19.22
N VAL A 980 30.09 -62.81 -18.79
CA VAL A 980 28.71 -62.47 -19.14
C VAL A 980 28.67 -61.93 -20.56
N ARG A 981 27.81 -62.50 -21.40
CA ARG A 981 27.68 -62.17 -22.82
C ARG A 981 26.25 -61.75 -23.13
N ALA A 982 26.10 -60.78 -24.02
CA ALA A 982 24.81 -60.39 -24.59
C ALA A 982 24.94 -60.29 -26.11
N LYS A 983 23.92 -60.77 -26.83
CA LYS A 983 23.79 -60.58 -28.27
C LYS A 983 23.06 -59.27 -28.50
N GLY A 984 23.69 -58.34 -29.19
CA GLY A 984 23.16 -57.03 -29.49
C GLY A 984 23.00 -56.80 -30.98
N LYS A 985 22.02 -55.98 -31.36
CA LYS A 985 21.96 -55.30 -32.66
C LYS A 985 22.38 -53.84 -32.47
N ALA A 986 23.41 -53.40 -33.16
CA ALA A 986 23.85 -52.01 -33.12
C ALA A 986 22.82 -51.11 -33.82
N LEU A 987 22.36 -50.06 -33.13
CA LEU A 987 21.39 -49.11 -33.70
C LEU A 987 21.99 -48.21 -34.77
N SER A 988 23.32 -48.05 -34.77
CA SER A 988 24.03 -47.16 -35.70
C SER A 988 24.06 -47.66 -37.14
N ASP A 989 24.14 -48.97 -37.34
CA ASP A 989 24.29 -49.61 -38.66
C ASP A 989 23.54 -50.95 -38.80
N GLY A 990 22.91 -51.45 -37.75
CA GLY A 990 22.15 -52.70 -37.76
C GLY A 990 22.98 -53.98 -37.57
N ALA A 991 24.30 -53.89 -37.35
CA ALA A 991 25.16 -55.07 -37.18
C ALA A 991 24.75 -55.91 -35.95
N VAL A 992 24.75 -57.24 -36.07
CA VAL A 992 24.34 -58.16 -35.01
C VAL A 992 25.50 -59.04 -34.58
N GLY A 993 25.71 -59.19 -33.28
CA GLY A 993 26.72 -60.09 -32.71
C GLY A 993 26.72 -60.08 -31.18
N TRP A 994 27.70 -60.74 -30.59
CA TRP A 994 27.88 -60.90 -29.16
C TRP A 994 28.91 -59.92 -28.61
N VAL A 995 28.65 -59.42 -27.41
CA VAL A 995 29.57 -58.57 -26.65
C VAL A 995 29.77 -59.11 -25.26
N SER A 996 30.97 -58.87 -24.72
CA SER A 996 31.26 -59.10 -23.29
C SER A 996 30.66 -57.96 -22.45
N VAL A 997 29.70 -58.30 -21.59
CA VAL A 997 29.03 -57.34 -20.70
C VAL A 997 29.88 -57.17 -19.44
N ARG A 998 30.62 -56.06 -19.39
CA ARG A 998 31.41 -55.64 -18.23
C ARG A 998 31.09 -54.19 -17.92
N GLU A 999 31.12 -53.81 -16.65
CA GLU A 999 30.80 -52.44 -16.19
C GLU A 999 31.66 -51.37 -16.89
N LYS A 1000 32.90 -51.70 -17.26
CA LYS A 1000 33.82 -50.79 -17.95
C LYS A 1000 33.56 -50.66 -19.46
N THR A 1001 32.89 -51.62 -20.09
CA THR A 1001 32.73 -51.68 -21.56
C THR A 1001 31.34 -51.33 -22.05
N VAL A 1002 30.30 -51.65 -21.27
CA VAL A 1002 28.90 -51.35 -21.60
C VAL A 1002 28.11 -50.95 -20.34
N ARG A 1003 27.09 -50.12 -20.51
CA ARG A 1003 26.14 -49.71 -19.46
C ARG A 1003 24.70 -49.79 -19.96
N PRO A 1004 23.67 -49.93 -19.10
CA PRO A 1004 22.28 -49.78 -19.51
C PRO A 1004 22.02 -48.43 -20.18
N TRP A 1005 21.23 -48.41 -21.26
CA TRP A 1005 20.87 -47.20 -21.99
C TRP A 1005 19.38 -46.86 -21.87
N PHE A 1006 19.07 -45.57 -21.80
CA PHE A 1006 17.71 -45.03 -21.77
C PHE A 1006 17.52 -43.98 -22.87
N PRO A 1007 16.33 -43.90 -23.48
CA PRO A 1007 16.07 -43.03 -24.62
C PRO A 1007 15.81 -41.57 -24.25
N ASN A 1008 16.44 -41.07 -23.20
CA ASN A 1008 16.28 -39.69 -22.75
C ASN A 1008 17.66 -39.05 -22.62
N TYR A 1009 17.86 -37.96 -23.34
CA TYR A 1009 19.10 -37.20 -23.30
C TYR A 1009 18.84 -35.83 -22.67
N LYS A 1010 19.84 -35.34 -21.94
CA LYS A 1010 19.91 -33.96 -21.49
C LYS A 1010 20.92 -33.23 -22.37
N VAL A 1011 20.54 -32.03 -22.83
CA VAL A 1011 21.46 -31.15 -23.56
C VAL A 1011 22.55 -30.67 -22.59
N SER A 1012 23.79 -31.09 -22.85
CA SER A 1012 24.99 -30.74 -22.07
C SER A 1012 25.67 -29.48 -22.59
N THR A 1013 25.62 -29.28 -23.91
CA THR A 1013 26.15 -28.10 -24.60
C THR A 1013 25.09 -27.64 -25.59
N ALA A 1014 24.78 -26.33 -25.61
CA ALA A 1014 23.78 -25.78 -26.51
C ALA A 1014 24.09 -26.15 -27.98
N THR A 1015 23.07 -26.56 -28.71
CA THR A 1015 23.22 -27.06 -30.09
C THR A 1015 21.94 -26.84 -30.90
N VAL A 1016 21.93 -27.32 -32.13
CA VAL A 1016 20.79 -27.18 -33.06
C VAL A 1016 20.11 -28.52 -33.29
N VAL A 1017 18.79 -28.45 -33.43
CA VAL A 1017 17.95 -29.50 -33.98
C VAL A 1017 17.84 -29.24 -35.47
N THR A 1018 18.19 -30.22 -36.31
CA THR A 1018 18.08 -30.11 -37.77
C THR A 1018 17.00 -31.04 -38.33
N ASP A 1019 16.46 -30.72 -39.49
CA ASP A 1019 15.42 -31.52 -40.14
C ASP A 1019 15.94 -32.84 -40.76
N SER A 1020 17.25 -32.92 -41.03
CA SER A 1020 17.91 -34.09 -41.65
C SER A 1020 19.10 -34.65 -40.85
N LEU A 1021 19.38 -35.95 -41.04
CA LEU A 1021 20.52 -36.68 -40.45
C LEU A 1021 21.87 -36.17 -40.97
N LEU A 1022 21.94 -35.74 -42.23
CA LEU A 1022 23.14 -35.13 -42.77
C LEU A 1022 23.15 -33.65 -42.38
N VAL A 1023 24.18 -33.17 -41.67
CA VAL A 1023 24.26 -31.75 -41.29
C VAL A 1023 24.42 -30.88 -42.53
N LYS A 1024 25.13 -31.39 -43.55
CA LYS A 1024 25.33 -30.70 -44.82
C LYS A 1024 24.00 -30.55 -45.57
N GLY A 1025 23.48 -29.33 -45.63
CA GLY A 1025 22.24 -28.99 -46.33
C GLY A 1025 20.96 -29.09 -45.49
N ALA A 1026 21.06 -29.47 -44.21
CA ALA A 1026 19.91 -29.49 -43.32
C ALA A 1026 19.49 -28.09 -42.84
N GLN A 1027 18.19 -27.89 -42.66
CA GLN A 1027 17.65 -26.68 -42.06
C GLN A 1027 17.62 -26.80 -40.54
N THR A 1028 17.87 -25.67 -39.86
CA THR A 1028 17.71 -25.60 -38.40
C THR A 1028 16.22 -25.52 -38.07
N VAL A 1029 15.71 -26.53 -37.36
CA VAL A 1029 14.34 -26.54 -36.82
C VAL A 1029 14.27 -25.59 -35.63
N ARG A 1030 15.22 -25.72 -34.68
CA ARG A 1030 15.37 -24.82 -33.54
C ARG A 1030 16.73 -24.98 -32.85
N LYS A 1031 17.06 -24.02 -31.98
CA LYS A 1031 18.16 -24.15 -31.01
C LYS A 1031 17.65 -24.80 -29.72
N VAL A 1032 18.48 -25.63 -29.11
CA VAL A 1032 18.23 -26.25 -27.79
C VAL A 1032 19.30 -25.83 -26.81
N GLU A 1033 18.85 -25.39 -25.64
CA GLU A 1033 19.73 -24.86 -24.59
C GLU A 1033 20.15 -25.93 -23.58
N VAL A 1034 21.23 -25.65 -22.87
CA VAL A 1034 21.73 -26.54 -21.80
C VAL A 1034 20.62 -26.81 -20.79
N GLY A 1035 20.38 -28.09 -20.50
CA GLY A 1035 19.37 -28.54 -19.56
C GLY A 1035 18.04 -28.95 -20.17
N GLU A 1036 17.78 -28.63 -21.44
CA GLU A 1036 16.62 -29.17 -22.15
C GLU A 1036 16.70 -30.69 -22.28
N LEU A 1037 15.53 -31.34 -22.27
CA LEU A 1037 15.38 -32.78 -22.34
C LEU A 1037 14.90 -33.20 -23.73
N VAL A 1038 15.51 -34.26 -24.24
CA VAL A 1038 15.25 -34.80 -25.57
C VAL A 1038 14.89 -36.29 -25.43
N GLU A 1039 13.67 -36.63 -25.82
CA GLU A 1039 13.25 -38.03 -25.97
C GLU A 1039 13.71 -38.54 -27.34
N VAL A 1040 14.44 -39.65 -27.36
CA VAL A 1040 14.93 -40.27 -28.60
C VAL A 1040 13.77 -40.94 -29.31
N LEU A 1041 13.55 -40.54 -30.57
CA LEU A 1041 12.65 -41.19 -31.52
C LEU A 1041 13.41 -42.16 -32.42
N GLU A 1042 14.65 -41.82 -32.80
CA GLU A 1042 15.48 -42.62 -33.69
C GLU A 1042 16.98 -42.46 -33.39
N GLY A 1043 17.76 -43.50 -33.70
CA GLY A 1043 19.20 -43.54 -33.45
C GLY A 1043 19.59 -43.97 -32.03
N PRO A 1044 20.89 -43.88 -31.67
CA PRO A 1044 21.96 -43.19 -32.39
C PRO A 1044 22.29 -43.76 -33.78
N MET A 1045 22.43 -42.91 -34.79
CA MET A 1045 22.85 -43.24 -36.16
C MET A 1045 24.18 -42.58 -36.49
N LEU A 1046 24.99 -43.24 -37.30
CA LEU A 1046 26.25 -42.70 -37.79
C LEU A 1046 26.01 -41.79 -38.99
N GLU A 1047 26.35 -40.50 -38.84
CA GLU A 1047 26.54 -39.61 -39.97
C GLU A 1047 27.94 -39.85 -40.56
N LYS A 1048 28.00 -40.55 -41.69
CA LYS A 1048 29.27 -40.98 -42.31
C LYS A 1048 30.18 -39.82 -42.70
N ASP A 1049 29.62 -38.70 -43.16
CA ASP A 1049 30.39 -37.56 -43.69
C ASP A 1049 31.17 -36.82 -42.59
N LEU A 1050 30.61 -36.74 -41.39
CA LEU A 1050 31.21 -36.05 -40.25
C LEU A 1050 31.81 -37.00 -39.22
N ASP A 1051 31.61 -38.31 -39.39
CA ASP A 1051 31.99 -39.38 -38.46
C ASP A 1051 31.46 -39.15 -37.02
N VAL A 1052 30.22 -38.68 -36.90
CA VAL A 1052 29.55 -38.41 -35.61
C VAL A 1052 28.26 -39.21 -35.45
N LEU A 1053 27.93 -39.54 -34.21
CA LEU A 1053 26.64 -40.14 -33.86
C LEU A 1053 25.59 -39.06 -33.62
N ARG A 1054 24.42 -39.22 -34.25
CA ARG A 1054 23.28 -38.31 -34.11
C ARG A 1054 22.02 -39.09 -33.72
N ILE A 1055 21.13 -38.44 -33.00
CA ILE A 1055 19.78 -38.97 -32.69
C ILE A 1055 18.73 -38.09 -33.33
N LYS A 1056 17.61 -38.68 -33.72
CA LYS A 1056 16.37 -37.94 -33.96
C LYS A 1056 15.60 -37.92 -32.66
N GLY A 1057 15.29 -36.74 -32.15
CA GLY A 1057 14.64 -36.60 -30.85
C GLY A 1057 13.55 -35.55 -30.85
N ARG A 1058 12.62 -35.71 -29.91
CA ARG A 1058 11.59 -34.74 -29.57
C ARG A 1058 12.01 -33.96 -28.33
N VAL A 1059 12.03 -32.64 -28.44
CA VAL A 1059 12.35 -31.78 -27.30
C VAL A 1059 11.13 -31.65 -26.40
N GLU A 1060 11.29 -31.93 -25.11
CA GLU A 1060 10.17 -31.99 -24.15
C GLU A 1060 9.51 -30.62 -23.92
N LYS A 1061 10.26 -29.53 -24.09
CA LYS A 1061 9.82 -28.16 -23.80
C LYS A 1061 8.71 -27.67 -24.72
N ASP A 1062 8.79 -27.97 -26.01
CA ASP A 1062 7.91 -27.43 -27.04
C ASP A 1062 7.44 -28.47 -28.08
N GLY A 1063 7.90 -29.72 -27.95
CA GLY A 1063 7.53 -30.81 -28.86
C GLY A 1063 8.25 -30.79 -30.20
N ALA A 1064 9.23 -29.92 -30.43
CA ALA A 1064 9.96 -29.87 -31.68
C ALA A 1064 10.73 -31.17 -31.94
N VAL A 1065 10.72 -31.64 -33.20
CA VAL A 1065 11.34 -32.91 -33.62
C VAL A 1065 12.45 -32.67 -34.64
N GLY A 1066 13.59 -33.34 -34.47
CA GLY A 1066 14.64 -33.39 -35.49
C GLY A 1066 15.94 -34.04 -34.99
N TRP A 1067 16.98 -33.95 -35.81
CA TRP A 1067 18.29 -34.56 -35.61
C TRP A 1067 19.24 -33.69 -34.79
N ILE A 1068 19.92 -34.30 -33.81
CA ILE A 1068 20.85 -33.65 -32.89
C ILE A 1068 22.10 -34.52 -32.75
N THR A 1069 23.27 -33.90 -32.84
CA THR A 1069 24.55 -34.58 -32.64
C THR A 1069 24.77 -34.91 -31.17
N ILE A 1070 25.17 -36.14 -30.84
CA ILE A 1070 25.44 -36.55 -29.46
C ILE A 1070 26.79 -35.99 -29.00
N LYS A 1071 27.83 -36.28 -29.79
CA LYS A 1071 29.21 -35.89 -29.55
C LYS A 1071 29.86 -35.50 -30.88
N GLY A 1072 30.48 -34.32 -30.92
CA GLY A 1072 31.19 -33.82 -32.09
C GLY A 1072 32.50 -34.57 -32.35
N ASN A 1073 33.02 -34.46 -33.57
CA ASN A 1073 34.29 -35.07 -33.99
C ASN A 1073 35.52 -34.55 -33.22
N GLN A 1074 35.45 -33.35 -32.63
CA GLN A 1074 36.47 -32.81 -31.72
C GLN A 1074 36.29 -33.22 -30.25
N GLY A 1075 35.31 -34.07 -29.95
CA GLY A 1075 35.09 -34.63 -28.60
C GLY A 1075 34.08 -33.88 -27.74
N THR A 1076 33.57 -32.72 -28.17
CA THR A 1076 32.53 -31.96 -27.45
C THR A 1076 31.24 -32.78 -27.30
N VAL A 1077 30.77 -32.97 -26.08
CA VAL A 1077 29.52 -33.67 -25.77
C VAL A 1077 28.38 -32.65 -25.79
N PHE A 1078 27.45 -32.81 -26.73
CA PHE A 1078 26.25 -31.98 -26.84
C PHE A 1078 25.08 -32.61 -26.09
N LEU A 1079 24.98 -33.93 -26.09
CA LEU A 1079 23.93 -34.67 -25.41
C LEU A 1079 24.52 -35.73 -24.49
N SER A 1080 24.06 -35.76 -23.24
CA SER A 1080 24.36 -36.81 -22.28
C SER A 1080 23.14 -37.68 -22.03
N ALA A 1081 23.25 -39.00 -22.21
CA ALA A 1081 22.18 -39.92 -21.86
C ALA A 1081 21.89 -39.86 -20.37
N LYS A 1082 20.62 -39.75 -19.99
CA LYS A 1082 20.19 -39.73 -18.59
C LYS A 1082 20.40 -41.11 -18.00
N GLN A 1083 21.17 -41.19 -16.91
CA GLN A 1083 21.27 -42.42 -16.12
C GLN A 1083 20.03 -42.54 -15.22
N ARG A 1084 19.64 -43.79 -14.92
CA ARG A 1084 18.42 -44.10 -14.17
C ARG A 1084 18.50 -43.61 -12.73
#